data_AF-A0AAN6MDW6-F1
#
_entry.id   AF-A0AAN6MDW6-F1
#
_cell.length_a   1.000
_cell.length_b   1.000
_cell.length_c   1.000
_cell.angle_alpha   90.00
_cell.angle_beta   90.00
_cell.angle_gamma   90.00
#
_symmetry.space_group_name_H-M   'P 1'
#
loop_
_entity.id
_entity.type
_entity.pdbx_description
1 polymer ?
#
loop_
_entity_poly.entity_id
_entity_poly.type
_entity_poly.pdbx_seq_one_letter_code
_entity_poly.pdbx_strand_id
1 'polypeptide(L)'
;MDEYRHFLHLFRQQAFPIWPVVDADDLLARLEQPDPDPETLALAASLCAATIAQLRLAEQHAPGASNAKQLAAQFATECLWFRELYDYRETYSAAAVLVPFFLHIYYANTNKLRTAGFFLRESITFVHAMDLGRPETYRHLAGVERSLRLRIYWLLFISERTYCVQHLVPAILRPIDTPPEFDGASGNAGLSQAFRALSRLFVYLDGDFTTPTPPTSTPSPAPPTTTAVATPTPGTAALALERQRVASYQASLSLLPADDAGAGGAPGEAQRVDLFVTRQWIRLLLWEYTARRFAMACCAADPAFSLFLPVKIGHELLGMFAGVTEGAVKTHGYGMELKVFRLADSLLDLVVCASATARSDAMLVMSGDILYSFRKVLAAVGGRDSVFLQKLHVRMSQLEMDTGAWPYHALTAAEEDGGVDEEGEVSAMMEKYIFPNDPVPNPAAVVAGDRFRFTLINDTVLRYEWADDGVFEDRPSTFALNRNFSAPEFSVVDADDQLEIRTDAFHLTYNKARFDRNGFVVTFGNKNTLWGADWRYGEVPQNLGGTARTLDDIDGRCDLEPGILSRAGYSVLDDSKSMLFEPDGFIAPRRPGDRIDGYLFSYGHDYERVMKAFFAISGKQPRLPRWALGNWWSRYYAYSDDQYLALMDRFRDEAIPLSVAVLDMDWHQVKGDHIPHAGWTGYTWNTDLFKDPRAFTAALHARNLKVTFNDHPHGGVHHHEAQYDAMALALGRDPSTKAPILFDPTDRRFMHAYLNTLHRALEDDGCDFWWIDWQQGPYSRIPGIDPLWLLNHFHYLDNTLQSPNNTGGLIFSRYAGPGSHRYPVGFSGDSLATWASLAFQPEFTATASNIGYGWWSHDVGGHMGGARDDELAARWVQLGVFSPILRLHASCGEFTSKEPWGYGRECERVMGRWLRWRHRLVPYLFGVNVGGGEEDGGSGVLVRPLYWRFPEREEAYKRPGEFYFGEGLVVAPVVKQRERSTGCSEVDVWVPPGRHVDVFTGTVYDGDRDIRMYRTIEGLPVLAAEGTIVPLDGNRAPVNGCVNPEAYEVLVVVGRDGEAVIWEDPRDDEVPGEGALRSIRLEYNQARGQLTFSSSGKGWTVRFVSLMHVPTSLAVSVDGAVVVGVDAAVQEEGDSPGLVVRIPEAPSSTTVVVDLGENPQLSVLDPTPCIRDMLMGFQIDMALKDRVWQVARAARPIAVRMAQLATLGAPEEVLGPVAELLLADSR
;
A
#
# COMPACT_ATOMS: atom_id res chain seq x y z
N MET A 1 51.82 -41.78 -7.09
CA MET A 1 51.49 -41.98 -5.67
C MET A 1 51.37 -40.66 -4.90
N ASP A 2 52.36 -39.76 -4.93
CA ASP A 2 52.27 -38.48 -4.21
C ASP A 2 51.09 -37.60 -4.66
N GLU A 3 50.77 -37.59 -5.96
CA GLU A 3 49.60 -36.87 -6.49
C GLU A 3 48.27 -37.46 -5.99
N TYR A 4 48.14 -38.78 -5.94
CA TYR A 4 46.98 -39.46 -5.33
C TYR A 4 46.81 -39.05 -3.85
N ARG A 5 47.91 -39.04 -3.08
CA ARG A 5 47.89 -38.62 -1.67
C ARG A 5 47.41 -37.18 -1.50
N HIS A 6 47.90 -36.28 -2.36
CA HIS A 6 47.52 -34.87 -2.32
C HIS A 6 46.02 -34.65 -2.57
N PHE A 7 45.45 -35.24 -3.64
CA PHE A 7 44.04 -35.01 -3.98
C PHE A 7 43.06 -35.78 -3.10
N LEU A 8 43.43 -36.95 -2.57
CA LEU A 8 42.60 -37.65 -1.59
C LEU A 8 42.54 -36.89 -0.25
N HIS A 9 43.62 -36.21 0.13
CA HIS A 9 43.61 -35.31 1.28
C HIS A 9 42.73 -34.07 1.04
N LEU A 10 42.79 -33.47 -0.15
CA LEU A 10 41.90 -32.36 -0.52
C LEU A 10 40.42 -32.79 -0.55
N PHE A 11 40.14 -33.99 -1.06
CA PHE A 11 38.80 -34.56 -1.00
C PHE A 11 38.28 -34.63 0.43
N ARG A 12 39.08 -35.21 1.35
CA ARG A 12 38.74 -35.31 2.78
C ARG A 12 38.38 -33.96 3.40
N GLN A 13 39.14 -32.91 3.06
CA GLN A 13 38.96 -31.59 3.67
C GLN A 13 37.78 -30.81 3.10
N GLN A 14 37.55 -30.86 1.78
CA GLN A 14 36.65 -29.92 1.10
C GLN A 14 35.47 -30.58 0.37
N ALA A 15 35.62 -31.80 -0.14
CA ALA A 15 34.60 -32.46 -0.95
C ALA A 15 33.88 -33.63 -0.25
N PHE A 16 34.44 -34.20 0.82
CA PHE A 16 33.78 -35.21 1.64
C PHE A 16 32.41 -34.76 2.20
N PRO A 17 32.22 -33.50 2.63
CA PRO A 17 30.91 -33.02 3.03
C PRO A 17 29.83 -33.07 1.93
N ILE A 18 30.25 -33.09 0.66
CA ILE A 18 29.36 -33.19 -0.52
C ILE A 18 29.15 -34.66 -0.91
N TRP A 19 30.22 -35.46 -0.90
CA TRP A 19 30.18 -36.89 -1.25
C TRP A 19 30.62 -37.76 -0.05
N PRO A 20 29.76 -37.91 0.97
CA PRO A 20 30.11 -38.66 2.18
C PRO A 20 29.98 -40.18 1.92
N VAL A 21 30.71 -40.71 0.95
CA VAL A 21 30.60 -42.10 0.46
C VAL A 21 31.94 -42.80 0.25
N VAL A 22 33.06 -42.10 0.47
CA VAL A 22 34.41 -42.69 0.41
C VAL A 22 35.18 -42.34 1.68
N ASP A 23 35.75 -43.34 2.34
CA ASP A 23 36.74 -43.13 3.40
C ASP A 23 38.11 -42.94 2.76
N ALA A 24 38.62 -41.71 2.80
CA ALA A 24 39.88 -41.35 2.17
C ALA A 24 41.09 -42.04 2.84
N ASP A 25 41.03 -42.29 4.14
CA ASP A 25 42.14 -42.89 4.89
C ASP A 25 42.22 -44.41 4.60
N ASP A 26 41.08 -45.10 4.53
CA ASP A 26 41.01 -46.50 4.09
C ASP A 26 41.48 -46.66 2.64
N LEU A 27 41.03 -45.78 1.74
CA LEU A 27 41.43 -45.82 0.34
C LEU A 27 42.94 -45.59 0.17
N LEU A 28 43.53 -44.65 0.93
CA LEU A 28 44.98 -44.45 0.94
C LEU A 28 45.73 -45.67 1.48
N ALA A 29 45.26 -46.27 2.57
CA ALA A 29 45.88 -47.47 3.15
C ALA A 29 45.88 -48.66 2.17
N ARG A 30 44.81 -48.82 1.38
CA ARG A 30 44.71 -49.85 0.33
C ARG A 30 45.64 -49.57 -0.85
N LEU A 31 45.79 -48.31 -1.26
CA LEU A 31 46.70 -47.90 -2.33
C LEU A 31 48.19 -48.07 -1.99
N GLU A 32 48.54 -48.01 -0.70
CA GLU A 32 49.92 -48.17 -0.22
C GLU A 32 50.34 -49.64 -0.05
N GLN A 33 49.45 -50.60 -0.31
CA GLN A 33 49.79 -52.02 -0.35
C GLN A 33 50.74 -52.34 -1.52
N PRO A 34 51.57 -53.40 -1.43
CA PRO A 34 52.57 -53.71 -2.47
C PRO A 34 51.99 -54.03 -3.86
N ASP A 35 50.73 -54.48 -3.93
CA ASP A 35 50.00 -54.82 -5.16
C ASP A 35 48.51 -54.44 -4.98
N PRO A 36 48.15 -53.16 -5.10
CA PRO A 36 46.79 -52.70 -4.89
C PRO A 36 45.89 -53.20 -6.02
N ASP A 37 44.70 -53.68 -5.68
CA ASP A 37 43.80 -54.25 -6.66
C ASP A 37 43.32 -53.19 -7.69
N PRO A 38 43.04 -53.59 -8.95
CA PRO A 38 42.62 -52.65 -9.99
C PRO A 38 41.33 -51.87 -9.68
N GLU A 39 40.43 -52.39 -8.83
CA GLU A 39 39.19 -51.70 -8.43
C GLU A 39 39.48 -50.54 -7.48
N THR A 40 40.40 -50.73 -6.51
CA THR A 40 40.93 -49.68 -5.64
C THR A 40 41.58 -48.56 -6.44
N LEU A 41 42.43 -48.92 -7.41
CA LEU A 41 43.11 -47.96 -8.29
C LEU A 41 42.11 -47.17 -9.15
N ALA A 42 41.10 -47.83 -9.72
CA ALA A 42 40.04 -47.18 -10.49
C ALA A 42 39.22 -46.20 -9.63
N LEU A 43 38.87 -46.59 -8.40
CA LEU A 43 38.11 -45.72 -7.48
C LEU A 43 38.92 -44.47 -7.12
N ALA A 44 40.18 -44.64 -6.73
CA ALA A 44 41.06 -43.52 -6.40
C ALA A 44 41.25 -42.56 -7.59
N ALA A 45 41.47 -43.10 -8.80
CA ALA A 45 41.67 -42.31 -10.00
C ALA A 45 40.41 -41.51 -10.35
N SER A 46 39.23 -42.14 -10.31
CA SER A 46 37.95 -41.45 -10.56
C SER A 46 37.68 -40.34 -9.53
N LEU A 47 37.96 -40.59 -8.24
CA LEU A 47 37.74 -39.64 -7.16
C LEU A 47 38.67 -38.43 -7.25
N CYS A 48 39.96 -38.64 -7.56
CA CYS A 48 40.90 -37.55 -7.78
C CYS A 48 40.49 -36.68 -8.98
N ALA A 49 40.10 -37.30 -10.11
CA ALA A 49 39.61 -36.58 -11.28
C ALA A 49 38.36 -35.72 -10.96
N ALA A 50 37.39 -36.29 -10.23
CA ALA A 50 36.19 -35.60 -9.80
C ALA A 50 36.49 -34.44 -8.84
N THR A 51 37.37 -34.65 -7.86
CA THR A 51 37.74 -33.65 -6.85
C THR A 51 38.42 -32.43 -7.48
N ILE A 52 39.37 -32.65 -8.41
CA ILE A 52 40.03 -31.56 -9.12
C ILE A 52 39.03 -30.74 -9.94
N ALA A 53 38.12 -31.42 -10.64
CA ALA A 53 37.14 -30.76 -11.49
C ALA A 53 36.10 -29.98 -10.66
N GLN A 54 35.58 -30.57 -9.59
CA GLN A 54 34.54 -29.98 -8.74
C GLN A 54 35.02 -28.74 -7.99
N LEU A 55 36.24 -28.76 -7.45
CA LEU A 55 36.82 -27.63 -6.70
C LEU A 55 37.45 -26.56 -7.61
N ARG A 56 37.34 -26.71 -8.94
CA ARG A 56 37.89 -25.79 -9.94
C ARG A 56 39.38 -25.47 -9.74
N LEU A 57 40.18 -26.44 -9.29
CA LEU A 57 41.58 -26.20 -8.92
C LEU A 57 42.44 -25.69 -10.11
N ALA A 58 42.03 -26.00 -11.34
CA ALA A 58 42.68 -25.52 -12.55
C ALA A 58 42.40 -24.03 -12.88
N GLU A 59 41.40 -23.43 -12.26
CA GLU A 59 40.93 -22.06 -12.52
C GLU A 59 41.34 -21.09 -11.39
N GLN A 60 41.96 -21.59 -10.32
CA GLN A 60 42.47 -20.81 -9.18
C GLN A 60 43.79 -20.10 -9.56
N HIS A 61 44.01 -18.86 -9.09
CA HIS A 61 45.17 -18.01 -9.43
C HIS A 61 46.49 -18.43 -8.74
N ALA A 62 46.67 -19.71 -8.40
CA ALA A 62 47.85 -20.22 -7.72
C ALA A 62 48.94 -20.68 -8.72
N PRO A 63 50.25 -20.52 -8.40
CA PRO A 63 51.32 -21.06 -9.22
C PRO A 63 51.22 -22.60 -9.31
N GLY A 64 50.89 -23.12 -10.51
CA GLY A 64 50.68 -24.56 -10.77
C GLY A 64 49.32 -24.93 -11.38
N ALA A 65 48.37 -23.98 -11.48
CA ALA A 65 46.99 -24.22 -11.95
C ALA A 65 46.87 -24.85 -13.35
N SER A 66 47.81 -24.59 -14.27
CA SER A 66 47.81 -25.18 -15.62
C SER A 66 48.05 -26.69 -15.61
N ASN A 67 48.73 -27.23 -14.60
CA ASN A 67 49.01 -28.67 -14.48
C ASN A 67 47.79 -29.46 -13.98
N ALA A 68 46.91 -28.84 -13.17
CA ALA A 68 45.76 -29.51 -12.56
C ALA A 68 44.73 -30.02 -13.60
N LYS A 69 44.49 -29.27 -14.68
CA LYS A 69 43.57 -29.68 -15.76
C LYS A 69 44.07 -30.92 -16.51
N GLN A 70 45.36 -30.96 -16.79
CA GLN A 70 46.02 -32.10 -17.45
C GLN A 70 46.00 -33.32 -16.53
N LEU A 71 46.27 -33.11 -15.25
CA LEU A 71 46.31 -34.16 -14.24
C LEU A 71 44.93 -34.79 -13.99
N ALA A 72 43.86 -33.99 -13.96
CA ALA A 72 42.49 -34.51 -13.88
C ALA A 72 42.12 -35.39 -15.09
N ALA A 73 42.56 -35.03 -16.29
CA ALA A 73 42.34 -35.83 -17.50
C ALA A 73 43.17 -37.12 -17.50
N GLN A 74 44.38 -37.08 -16.95
CA GLN A 74 45.23 -38.27 -16.75
C GLN A 74 44.55 -39.25 -15.78
N PHE A 75 44.11 -38.79 -14.61
CA PHE A 75 43.38 -39.65 -13.66
C PHE A 75 42.09 -40.25 -14.26
N ALA A 76 41.32 -39.49 -15.03
CA ALA A 76 40.15 -40.03 -15.71
C ALA A 76 40.52 -41.12 -16.73
N THR A 77 41.65 -40.97 -17.44
CA THR A 77 42.16 -41.95 -18.40
C THR A 77 42.69 -43.20 -17.69
N GLU A 78 43.46 -43.03 -16.60
CA GLU A 78 43.95 -44.12 -15.76
C GLU A 78 42.79 -44.94 -15.17
N CYS A 79 41.75 -44.27 -14.67
CA CYS A 79 40.53 -44.93 -14.21
C CYS A 79 39.93 -45.85 -15.27
N LEU A 80 39.75 -45.35 -16.51
CA LEU A 80 39.21 -46.14 -17.60
C LEU A 80 40.09 -47.34 -17.94
N TRP A 81 41.42 -47.18 -17.85
CA TRP A 81 42.36 -48.28 -18.06
C TRP A 81 42.28 -49.33 -16.94
N PHE A 82 42.29 -48.92 -15.67
CA PHE A 82 42.20 -49.83 -14.52
C PHE A 82 40.91 -50.65 -14.53
N ARG A 83 39.80 -50.07 -14.97
CA ARG A 83 38.51 -50.77 -15.13
C ARG A 83 38.58 -51.95 -16.08
N GLU A 84 39.42 -51.91 -17.12
CA GLU A 84 39.55 -53.02 -18.08
C GLU A 84 40.48 -54.15 -17.57
N LEU A 85 41.12 -53.97 -16.41
CA LEU A 85 41.99 -54.99 -15.80
C LEU A 85 41.24 -55.98 -14.90
N TYR A 86 39.93 -55.78 -14.68
CA TYR A 86 39.07 -56.68 -13.90
C TYR A 86 37.64 -56.72 -14.46
N ASP A 87 36.87 -57.75 -14.12
CA ASP A 87 35.48 -57.89 -14.58
C ASP A 87 34.51 -57.06 -13.73
N TYR A 88 34.58 -55.74 -13.91
CA TYR A 88 33.75 -54.78 -13.18
C TYR A 88 32.26 -54.89 -13.51
N ARG A 89 31.88 -55.58 -14.58
CA ARG A 89 30.47 -55.73 -15.00
C ARG A 89 29.76 -56.85 -14.23
N GLU A 90 30.52 -57.83 -13.76
CA GLU A 90 30.02 -58.96 -12.97
C GLU A 90 30.25 -58.78 -11.45
N THR A 91 31.00 -57.74 -11.03
CA THR A 91 31.35 -57.48 -9.63
C THR A 91 30.49 -56.36 -9.03
N TYR A 92 29.55 -56.70 -8.14
CA TYR A 92 28.61 -55.73 -7.54
C TYR A 92 29.10 -55.18 -6.19
N SER A 93 30.22 -54.48 -6.19
CA SER A 93 30.78 -53.82 -5.00
C SER A 93 30.28 -52.37 -4.85
N ALA A 94 30.56 -51.73 -3.70
CA ALA A 94 30.32 -50.29 -3.55
C ALA A 94 31.19 -49.45 -4.50
N ALA A 95 32.42 -49.91 -4.82
CA ALA A 95 33.30 -49.25 -5.76
C ALA A 95 32.75 -49.34 -7.20
N ALA A 96 32.12 -50.46 -7.58
CA ALA A 96 31.47 -50.61 -8.89
C ALA A 96 30.38 -49.54 -9.14
N VAL A 97 29.72 -49.06 -8.09
CA VAL A 97 28.77 -47.93 -8.16
C VAL A 97 29.49 -46.57 -8.19
N LEU A 98 30.52 -46.40 -7.34
CA LEU A 98 31.17 -45.11 -7.12
C LEU A 98 32.13 -44.70 -8.24
N VAL A 99 32.85 -45.63 -8.87
CA VAL A 99 33.77 -45.32 -9.97
C VAL A 99 33.04 -44.65 -11.15
N PRO A 100 31.93 -45.19 -11.70
CA PRO A 100 31.18 -44.48 -12.73
C PRO A 100 30.51 -43.20 -12.20
N PHE A 101 30.12 -43.13 -10.93
CA PHE A 101 29.57 -41.89 -10.35
C PHE A 101 30.59 -40.74 -10.38
N PHE A 102 31.83 -40.97 -9.96
CA PHE A 102 32.86 -39.92 -9.99
C PHE A 102 33.28 -39.57 -11.43
N LEU A 103 33.27 -40.53 -12.37
CA LEU A 103 33.43 -40.22 -13.80
C LEU A 103 32.29 -39.32 -14.32
N HIS A 104 31.05 -39.56 -13.90
CA HIS A 104 29.94 -38.66 -14.20
C HIS A 104 30.23 -37.23 -13.73
N ILE A 105 30.65 -37.04 -12.48
CA ILE A 105 30.98 -35.72 -11.92
C ILE A 105 32.10 -35.04 -12.72
N TYR A 106 33.17 -35.76 -13.04
CA TYR A 106 34.28 -35.23 -13.85
C TYR A 106 33.82 -34.79 -15.24
N TYR A 107 33.06 -35.64 -15.94
CA TYR A 107 32.59 -35.33 -17.30
C TYR A 107 31.52 -34.22 -17.33
N ALA A 108 30.71 -34.09 -16.27
CA ALA A 108 29.76 -32.99 -16.12
C ALA A 108 30.49 -31.65 -15.97
N ASN A 109 31.47 -31.58 -15.06
CA ASN A 109 32.29 -30.37 -14.83
C ASN A 109 33.15 -29.98 -16.05
N THR A 110 33.53 -30.94 -16.90
CA THR A 110 34.26 -30.69 -18.17
C THR A 110 33.34 -30.52 -19.39
N ASN A 111 32.02 -30.36 -19.16
CA ASN A 111 31.01 -30.11 -20.18
C ASN A 111 30.84 -31.22 -21.24
N LYS A 112 31.21 -32.48 -20.92
CA LYS A 112 30.95 -33.68 -21.74
C LYS A 112 29.67 -34.37 -21.28
N LEU A 113 28.55 -33.64 -21.36
CA LEU A 113 27.27 -33.99 -20.73
C LEU A 113 26.72 -35.37 -21.15
N ARG A 114 26.82 -35.74 -22.44
CA ARG A 114 26.36 -37.05 -22.93
C ARG A 114 27.12 -38.19 -22.25
N THR A 115 28.44 -38.08 -22.18
CA THR A 115 29.32 -39.05 -21.52
C THR A 115 29.02 -39.11 -20.02
N ALA A 116 28.83 -37.96 -19.38
CA ALA A 116 28.43 -37.89 -17.98
C ALA A 116 27.10 -38.63 -17.73
N GLY A 117 26.11 -38.47 -18.60
CA GLY A 117 24.82 -39.17 -18.50
C GLY A 117 24.95 -40.70 -18.60
N PHE A 118 25.83 -41.21 -19.47
CA PHE A 118 26.07 -42.66 -19.58
C PHE A 118 26.64 -43.24 -18.29
N PHE A 119 27.65 -42.59 -17.70
CA PHE A 119 28.25 -43.04 -16.45
C PHE A 119 27.28 -42.95 -15.26
N LEU A 120 26.41 -41.95 -15.23
CA LEU A 120 25.33 -41.88 -14.23
C LEU A 120 24.34 -43.05 -14.37
N ARG A 121 23.94 -43.38 -15.60
CA ARG A 121 23.06 -44.54 -15.87
C ARG A 121 23.72 -45.87 -15.54
N GLU A 122 25.03 -46.00 -15.78
CA GLU A 122 25.80 -47.16 -15.36
C GLU A 122 25.79 -47.31 -13.83
N SER A 123 26.03 -46.22 -13.09
CA SER A 123 25.98 -46.21 -11.62
C SER A 123 24.60 -46.63 -11.09
N ILE A 124 23.52 -46.09 -11.68
CA ILE A 124 22.13 -46.45 -11.34
C ILE A 124 21.83 -47.92 -11.66
N THR A 125 22.41 -48.46 -12.73
CA THR A 125 22.25 -49.87 -13.11
C THR A 125 22.84 -50.78 -12.03
N PHE A 126 24.03 -50.46 -11.51
CA PHE A 126 24.61 -51.21 -10.39
C PHE A 126 23.79 -51.10 -9.10
N VAL A 127 23.21 -49.92 -8.80
CA VAL A 127 22.27 -49.74 -7.69
C VAL A 127 21.06 -50.68 -7.80
N HIS A 128 20.49 -50.85 -8.99
CA HIS A 128 19.40 -51.78 -9.23
C HIS A 128 19.84 -53.24 -9.15
N ALA A 129 21.03 -53.57 -9.67
CA ALA A 129 21.60 -54.93 -9.57
C ALA A 129 21.83 -55.34 -8.11
N MET A 130 22.19 -54.39 -7.26
CA MET A 130 22.35 -54.56 -5.81
C MET A 130 21.04 -54.48 -5.00
N ASP A 131 19.89 -54.28 -5.66
CA ASP A 131 18.55 -54.12 -5.06
C ASP A 131 18.47 -53.04 -3.96
N LEU A 132 19.26 -51.97 -4.06
CA LEU A 132 19.32 -50.93 -3.02
C LEU A 132 18.06 -50.04 -2.99
N GLY A 133 17.21 -50.10 -4.01
CA GLY A 133 15.91 -49.39 -4.02
C GLY A 133 14.83 -50.03 -3.13
N ARG A 134 15.11 -51.18 -2.50
CA ARG A 134 14.16 -51.88 -1.63
C ARG A 134 14.53 -51.73 -0.15
N PRO A 135 13.63 -51.22 0.71
CA PRO A 135 13.88 -51.12 2.16
C PRO A 135 14.29 -52.45 2.81
N GLU A 136 13.83 -53.58 2.29
CA GLU A 136 14.14 -54.94 2.77
C GLU A 136 15.64 -55.27 2.68
N THR A 137 16.32 -54.80 1.63
CA THR A 137 17.74 -55.05 1.37
C THR A 137 18.62 -54.58 2.53
N TYR A 138 18.22 -53.51 3.21
CA TYR A 138 18.98 -52.92 4.31
C TYR A 138 18.80 -53.63 5.66
N ARG A 139 17.79 -54.51 5.81
CA ARG A 139 17.54 -55.23 7.08
C ARG A 139 18.62 -56.25 7.42
N HIS A 140 19.35 -56.73 6.41
CA HIS A 140 20.34 -57.80 6.53
C HIS A 140 21.79 -57.31 6.61
N LEU A 141 22.01 -56.00 6.60
CA LEU A 141 23.35 -55.37 6.58
C LEU A 141 23.76 -54.85 7.96
N ALA A 142 25.04 -55.00 8.30
CA ALA A 142 25.63 -54.47 9.53
C ALA A 142 25.83 -52.93 9.46
N GLY A 143 25.96 -52.27 10.62
CA GLY A 143 25.88 -50.81 10.77
C GLY A 143 26.67 -49.96 9.76
N VAL A 144 27.98 -50.21 9.60
CA VAL A 144 28.86 -49.45 8.69
C VAL A 144 28.45 -49.64 7.22
N GLU A 145 28.19 -50.88 6.82
CA GLU A 145 27.86 -51.23 5.43
C GLU A 145 26.45 -50.74 5.05
N ARG A 146 25.47 -50.87 5.96
CA ARG A 146 24.12 -50.33 5.81
C ARG A 146 24.15 -48.81 5.62
N SER A 147 24.91 -48.12 6.46
CA SER A 147 25.10 -46.66 6.42
C SER A 147 25.71 -46.21 5.08
N LEU A 148 26.78 -46.87 4.63
CA LEU A 148 27.42 -46.57 3.35
C LEU A 148 26.47 -46.75 2.16
N ARG A 149 25.78 -47.89 2.06
CA ARG A 149 24.88 -48.17 0.93
C ARG A 149 23.65 -47.26 0.90
N LEU A 150 23.14 -46.83 2.06
CA LEU A 150 22.07 -45.82 2.13
C LEU A 150 22.55 -44.45 1.62
N ARG A 151 23.76 -44.02 2.01
CA ARG A 151 24.34 -42.76 1.51
C ARG A 151 24.58 -42.79 0.00
N ILE A 152 25.04 -43.92 -0.55
CA ILE A 152 25.23 -44.11 -2.00
C ILE A 152 23.89 -43.97 -2.75
N TYR A 153 22.83 -44.63 -2.28
CA TYR A 153 21.51 -44.57 -2.91
C TYR A 153 20.98 -43.12 -2.97
N TRP A 154 20.99 -42.43 -1.83
CA TRP A 154 20.48 -41.05 -1.74
C TRP A 154 21.37 -40.05 -2.49
N LEU A 155 22.68 -40.26 -2.54
CA LEU A 155 23.57 -39.44 -3.36
C LEU A 155 23.23 -39.56 -4.85
N LEU A 156 23.04 -40.78 -5.35
CA LEU A 156 22.63 -41.02 -6.74
C LEU A 156 21.21 -40.50 -7.03
N PHE A 157 20.29 -40.61 -6.07
CA PHE A 157 18.94 -40.05 -6.17
C PHE A 157 18.96 -38.53 -6.40
N ILE A 158 19.80 -37.81 -5.63
CA ILE A 158 20.01 -36.35 -5.75
C ILE A 158 20.66 -36.00 -7.08
N SER A 159 21.76 -36.67 -7.44
CA SER A 159 22.49 -36.41 -8.68
C SER A 159 21.67 -36.73 -9.93
N GLU A 160 20.88 -37.81 -9.91
CA GLU A 160 19.98 -38.15 -11.00
C GLU A 160 18.95 -37.05 -11.24
N ARG A 161 18.25 -36.60 -10.20
CA ARG A 161 17.23 -35.56 -10.32
C ARG A 161 17.80 -34.25 -10.82
N THR A 162 18.98 -33.87 -10.32
CA THR A 162 19.69 -32.67 -10.78
C THR A 162 20.00 -32.76 -12.29
N TYR A 163 20.55 -33.88 -12.74
CA TYR A 163 20.86 -34.14 -14.15
C TYR A 163 19.59 -34.20 -15.02
N CYS A 164 18.54 -34.86 -14.54
CA CYS A 164 17.27 -35.05 -15.24
C CYS A 164 16.54 -33.73 -15.47
N VAL A 165 16.41 -32.90 -14.43
CA VAL A 165 15.83 -31.55 -14.55
C VAL A 165 16.62 -30.70 -15.53
N GLN A 166 17.94 -30.79 -15.49
CA GLN A 166 18.80 -29.98 -16.34
C GLN A 166 18.70 -30.36 -17.82
N HIS A 167 18.62 -31.65 -18.13
CA HIS A 167 18.68 -32.17 -19.49
C HIS A 167 17.34 -32.67 -20.04
N LEU A 168 16.26 -32.48 -19.29
CA LEU A 168 14.89 -32.85 -19.65
C LEU A 168 14.77 -34.35 -20.00
N VAL A 169 15.41 -35.21 -19.20
CA VAL A 169 15.32 -36.67 -19.29
C VAL A 169 14.64 -37.23 -18.05
N PRO A 170 13.90 -38.35 -18.13
CA PRO A 170 13.15 -38.87 -16.98
C PRO A 170 14.05 -39.49 -15.91
N ALA A 171 13.74 -39.24 -14.65
CA ALA A 171 14.35 -39.92 -13.50
C ALA A 171 13.80 -41.36 -13.37
N ILE A 172 14.64 -42.29 -12.91
CA ILE A 172 14.33 -43.71 -12.77
C ILE A 172 14.38 -44.15 -11.30
N LEU A 173 15.25 -43.57 -10.46
CA LEU A 173 15.29 -43.87 -9.03
C LEU A 173 14.06 -43.29 -8.32
N ARG A 174 13.43 -44.11 -7.48
CA ARG A 174 12.27 -43.73 -6.65
C ARG A 174 12.70 -43.35 -5.23
N PRO A 175 11.96 -42.46 -4.54
CA PRO A 175 12.23 -42.21 -3.14
C PRO A 175 11.92 -43.47 -2.32
N ILE A 176 12.70 -43.71 -1.26
CA ILE A 176 12.48 -44.79 -0.30
C ILE A 176 12.20 -44.19 1.08
N ASP A 177 11.41 -44.86 1.92
CA ASP A 177 11.04 -44.35 3.24
C ASP A 177 12.17 -44.49 4.29
N THR A 178 13.35 -44.97 3.88
CA THR A 178 14.52 -45.15 4.74
C THR A 178 15.50 -43.98 4.54
N PRO A 179 15.62 -43.02 5.49
CA PRO A 179 16.49 -41.86 5.33
C PRO A 179 17.97 -42.26 5.39
N PRO A 180 18.90 -41.42 4.87
CA PRO A 180 20.33 -41.72 4.97
C PRO A 180 20.80 -41.69 6.43
N GLU A 181 21.76 -42.56 6.77
CA GLU A 181 22.32 -42.71 8.12
C GLU A 181 23.85 -42.56 8.09
N PHE A 182 24.43 -42.15 9.22
CA PHE A 182 25.88 -42.07 9.44
C PHE A 182 26.23 -42.90 10.68
N ASP A 183 27.33 -43.65 10.64
CA ASP A 183 27.76 -44.45 11.79
C ASP A 183 28.52 -43.59 12.81
N GLY A 184 28.37 -43.90 14.10
CA GLY A 184 28.84 -43.11 15.25
C GLY A 184 30.35 -42.87 15.32
N ALA A 185 31.15 -43.65 14.58
CA ALA A 185 32.60 -43.49 14.49
C ALA A 185 33.06 -42.38 13.51
N SER A 186 32.17 -41.85 12.66
CA SER A 186 32.50 -40.88 11.59
C SER A 186 32.14 -39.41 11.91
N GLY A 187 31.70 -39.14 13.14
CA GLY A 187 31.76 -37.83 13.81
C GLY A 187 31.52 -36.57 12.96
N ASN A 188 30.28 -36.34 12.51
CA ASN A 188 29.78 -34.96 12.32
C ASN A 188 28.24 -34.94 12.27
N ALA A 189 27.60 -34.71 13.42
CA ALA A 189 26.13 -34.69 13.53
C ALA A 189 25.47 -33.70 12.54
N GLY A 190 26.11 -32.55 12.32
CA GLY A 190 25.68 -31.54 11.34
C GLY A 190 25.73 -32.01 9.87
N LEU A 191 26.70 -32.86 9.49
CA LEU A 191 26.77 -33.45 8.13
C LEU A 191 25.62 -34.44 7.90
N SER A 192 25.35 -35.29 8.91
CA SER A 192 24.22 -36.23 8.84
C SER A 192 22.89 -35.50 8.70
N GLN A 193 22.73 -34.40 9.42
CA GLN A 193 21.54 -33.58 9.35
C GLN A 193 21.40 -32.88 7.99
N ALA A 194 22.48 -32.26 7.50
CA ALA A 194 22.47 -31.57 6.22
C ALA A 194 22.16 -32.52 5.06
N PHE A 195 22.78 -33.70 5.02
CA PHE A 195 22.56 -34.67 3.95
C PHE A 195 21.12 -35.23 3.96
N ARG A 196 20.53 -35.41 5.14
CA ARG A 196 19.10 -35.78 5.29
C ARG A 196 18.18 -34.67 4.81
N ALA A 197 18.44 -33.43 5.21
CA ALA A 197 17.65 -32.27 4.77
C ALA A 197 17.72 -32.10 3.25
N LEU A 198 18.92 -32.25 2.67
CA LEU A 198 19.12 -32.19 1.22
C LEU A 198 18.33 -33.30 0.50
N SER A 199 18.40 -34.53 1.00
CA SER A 199 17.63 -35.66 0.44
C SER A 199 16.13 -35.39 0.44
N ARG A 200 15.59 -34.79 1.51
CA ARG A 200 14.16 -34.41 1.61
C ARG A 200 13.76 -33.34 0.59
N LEU A 201 14.63 -32.37 0.32
CA LEU A 201 14.37 -31.34 -0.68
C LEU A 201 14.13 -31.98 -2.07
N PHE A 202 14.93 -32.96 -2.46
CA PHE A 202 14.80 -33.62 -3.76
C PHE A 202 13.58 -34.54 -3.89
N VAL A 203 12.86 -34.86 -2.81
CA VAL A 203 11.58 -35.58 -2.87
C VAL A 203 10.49 -34.73 -3.52
N TYR A 204 10.54 -33.39 -3.41
CA TYR A 204 9.60 -32.50 -4.10
C TYR A 204 9.72 -32.55 -5.63
N LEU A 205 10.83 -33.08 -6.15
CA LEU A 205 11.07 -33.30 -7.57
C LEU A 205 10.66 -34.71 -8.04
N ASP A 206 9.87 -35.43 -7.25
CA ASP A 206 9.33 -36.73 -7.63
C ASP A 206 8.05 -36.59 -8.49
N GLY A 207 7.95 -37.34 -9.59
CA GLY A 207 6.80 -37.32 -10.52
C GLY A 207 6.94 -36.39 -11.75
N ASP A 208 5.81 -35.98 -12.32
CA ASP A 208 5.69 -35.26 -13.62
C ASP A 208 6.30 -33.85 -13.66
N PHE A 209 6.88 -33.37 -12.55
CA PHE A 209 7.58 -32.07 -12.49
C PHE A 209 8.87 -32.04 -13.32
N THR A 210 9.42 -33.21 -13.65
CA THR A 210 10.72 -33.37 -14.33
C THR A 210 10.60 -33.63 -15.83
N THR A 211 9.39 -33.83 -16.38
CA THR A 211 9.19 -34.15 -17.80
C THR A 211 8.46 -33.02 -18.55
N PRO A 212 8.93 -32.63 -19.75
CA PRO A 212 8.20 -31.70 -20.61
C PRO A 212 6.97 -32.41 -21.20
N THR A 213 5.77 -32.05 -20.75
CA THR A 213 4.53 -32.38 -21.46
C THR A 213 4.52 -31.64 -22.81
N PRO A 214 4.29 -32.32 -23.95
CA PRO A 214 4.18 -31.62 -25.23
C PRO A 214 2.96 -30.68 -25.19
N PRO A 215 3.02 -29.51 -25.84
CA PRO A 215 1.88 -28.60 -25.91
C PRO A 215 0.74 -29.34 -26.62
N THR A 216 -0.34 -29.61 -25.91
CA THR A 216 -1.57 -30.10 -26.54
C THR A 216 -2.05 -29.01 -27.50
N SER A 217 -1.92 -29.28 -28.79
CA SER A 217 -2.30 -28.40 -29.87
C SER A 217 -3.82 -28.27 -29.95
N THR A 218 -4.38 -27.26 -29.26
CA THR A 218 -5.54 -26.46 -29.69
C THR A 218 -5.79 -25.36 -28.66
N PRO A 219 -5.71 -24.06 -29.00
CA PRO A 219 -6.26 -23.01 -28.17
C PRO A 219 -7.78 -23.07 -28.27
N SER A 220 -8.47 -23.43 -27.18
CA SER A 220 -9.92 -23.25 -27.10
C SER A 220 -10.21 -21.75 -26.97
N PRO A 221 -11.15 -21.18 -27.77
CA PRO A 221 -11.49 -19.77 -27.67
C PRO A 221 -12.18 -19.47 -26.33
N ALA A 222 -12.10 -18.20 -25.93
CA ALA A 222 -12.54 -17.59 -24.67
C ALA A 222 -13.84 -18.17 -24.06
N PRO A 223 -13.98 -18.19 -22.72
CA PRO A 223 -15.27 -18.52 -22.11
C PRO A 223 -16.27 -17.36 -22.36
N PRO A 224 -17.53 -17.64 -22.70
CA PRO A 224 -18.54 -16.60 -22.76
C PRO A 224 -18.97 -16.22 -21.35
N THR A 225 -19.25 -14.93 -21.19
CA THR A 225 -20.10 -14.37 -20.15
C THR A 225 -21.42 -15.13 -20.07
N THR A 226 -21.72 -15.76 -18.92
CA THR A 226 -23.07 -15.83 -18.34
C THR A 226 -23.06 -16.53 -16.98
N THR A 227 -23.89 -15.98 -16.09
CA THR A 227 -24.28 -16.44 -14.77
C THR A 227 -24.93 -17.83 -14.80
N ALA A 228 -24.30 -18.84 -14.18
CA ALA A 228 -24.98 -20.03 -13.66
C ALA A 228 -24.07 -20.80 -12.68
N VAL A 229 -24.62 -21.15 -11.52
CA VAL A 229 -24.02 -22.08 -10.54
C VAL A 229 -23.79 -23.43 -11.22
N ALA A 230 -22.54 -23.88 -11.35
CA ALA A 230 -22.19 -25.15 -11.98
C ALA A 230 -21.37 -26.04 -11.03
N THR A 231 -21.86 -27.26 -10.81
CA THR A 231 -21.13 -28.38 -10.22
C THR A 231 -19.86 -28.71 -11.02
N PRO A 232 -18.72 -29.03 -10.39
CA PRO A 232 -17.45 -29.19 -11.09
C PRO A 232 -17.42 -30.46 -11.96
N THR A 233 -17.03 -30.31 -13.22
CA THR A 233 -16.71 -31.39 -14.16
C THR A 233 -15.40 -32.10 -13.75
N PRO A 234 -15.18 -33.38 -14.11
CA PRO A 234 -14.04 -34.16 -13.63
C PRO A 234 -12.65 -33.56 -13.93
N GLY A 235 -12.53 -32.74 -14.98
CA GLY A 235 -11.26 -32.06 -15.34
C GLY A 235 -10.91 -30.85 -14.47
N THR A 236 -11.90 -30.14 -13.90
CA THR A 236 -11.64 -28.97 -13.04
C THR A 236 -11.21 -29.38 -11.63
N ALA A 237 -11.68 -30.52 -11.14
CA ALA A 237 -11.27 -31.07 -9.85
C ALA A 237 -9.79 -31.52 -9.83
N ALA A 238 -9.31 -32.14 -10.91
CA ALA A 238 -7.90 -32.56 -11.04
C ALA A 238 -6.96 -31.35 -11.10
N LEU A 239 -7.32 -30.31 -11.87
CA LEU A 239 -6.56 -29.07 -11.98
C LEU A 239 -6.55 -28.29 -10.66
N ALA A 240 -7.66 -28.29 -9.92
CA ALA A 240 -7.75 -27.67 -8.59
C ALA A 240 -6.88 -28.40 -7.55
N LEU A 241 -6.86 -29.74 -7.57
CA LEU A 241 -6.00 -30.54 -6.68
C LEU A 241 -4.51 -30.33 -7.00
N GLU A 242 -4.17 -30.23 -8.29
CA GLU A 242 -2.81 -29.92 -8.73
C GLU A 242 -2.39 -28.50 -8.33
N ARG A 243 -3.28 -27.51 -8.47
CA ARG A 243 -3.08 -26.13 -8.01
C ARG A 243 -2.80 -26.10 -6.49
N GLN A 244 -3.61 -26.81 -5.70
CA GLN A 244 -3.44 -26.90 -4.25
C GLN A 244 -2.12 -27.60 -3.86
N ARG A 245 -1.74 -28.66 -4.58
CA ARG A 245 -0.47 -29.38 -4.34
C ARG A 245 0.74 -28.47 -4.56
N VAL A 246 0.76 -27.70 -5.65
CA VAL A 246 1.87 -26.78 -5.96
C VAL A 246 1.95 -25.64 -4.94
N ALA A 247 0.80 -25.06 -4.56
CA ALA A 247 0.73 -24.06 -3.49
C ALA A 247 1.27 -24.59 -2.17
N SER A 248 0.88 -25.81 -1.78
CA SER A 248 1.35 -26.47 -0.56
C SER A 248 2.86 -26.74 -0.59
N TYR A 249 3.42 -27.16 -1.72
CA TYR A 249 4.85 -27.37 -1.87
C TYR A 249 5.63 -26.06 -1.77
N GLN A 250 5.17 -24.99 -2.43
CA GLN A 250 5.76 -23.66 -2.33
C GLN A 250 5.71 -23.11 -0.90
N ALA A 251 4.58 -23.25 -0.21
CA ALA A 251 4.43 -22.83 1.18
C ALA A 251 5.36 -23.62 2.11
N SER A 252 5.43 -24.96 1.95
CA SER A 252 6.31 -25.82 2.75
C SER A 252 7.78 -25.45 2.57
N LEU A 253 8.22 -25.22 1.32
CA LEU A 253 9.59 -24.79 1.04
C LEU A 253 9.90 -23.36 1.53
N SER A 254 8.88 -22.53 1.76
CA SER A 254 9.03 -21.17 2.29
C SER A 254 9.07 -21.13 3.82
N LEU A 255 8.40 -22.08 4.50
CA LEU A 255 8.25 -22.12 5.97
C LEU A 255 9.31 -22.97 6.69
N LEU A 256 10.07 -23.79 5.96
CA LEU A 256 11.15 -24.58 6.57
C LEU A 256 12.18 -23.63 7.22
N PRO A 257 12.46 -23.74 8.54
CA PRO A 257 13.47 -22.93 9.22
C PRO A 257 14.81 -22.98 8.49
N ALA A 258 15.56 -21.88 8.52
CA ALA A 258 16.91 -21.84 7.95
C ALA A 258 17.87 -22.82 8.64
N ASP A 259 17.56 -23.28 9.86
CA ASP A 259 18.32 -24.28 10.59
C ASP A 259 17.35 -25.10 11.47
N ASP A 260 17.05 -26.33 11.08
CA ASP A 260 16.36 -27.30 11.94
C ASP A 260 17.35 -27.70 13.05
N ALA A 261 17.64 -26.87 14.04
CA ALA A 261 18.57 -27.19 15.13
C ALA A 261 17.93 -28.18 16.15
N GLY A 262 17.56 -29.38 15.69
CA GLY A 262 17.18 -30.48 16.56
C GLY A 262 18.43 -31.14 17.13
N ALA A 263 18.67 -30.99 18.44
CA ALA A 263 19.54 -31.78 19.35
C ALA A 263 20.93 -32.31 18.87
N GLY A 264 21.45 -31.93 17.70
CA GLY A 264 22.60 -32.60 17.09
C GLY A 264 23.41 -31.73 16.14
N GLY A 265 24.09 -30.69 16.65
CA GLY A 265 25.20 -29.97 16.00
C GLY A 265 24.87 -29.22 14.70
N ALA A 266 25.21 -27.93 14.63
CA ALA A 266 24.92 -27.10 13.45
C ALA A 266 25.68 -27.56 12.19
N PRO A 267 25.05 -27.52 10.99
CA PRO A 267 25.72 -27.82 9.73
C PRO A 267 26.83 -26.81 9.41
N GLY A 268 27.89 -27.27 8.74
CA GLY A 268 28.97 -26.41 8.28
C GLY A 268 28.50 -25.38 7.24
N GLU A 269 29.25 -24.29 7.09
CA GLU A 269 28.87 -23.17 6.22
C GLU A 269 28.54 -23.59 4.78
N ALA A 270 29.40 -24.40 4.13
CA ALA A 270 29.15 -24.90 2.78
C ALA A 270 27.87 -25.75 2.64
N GLN A 271 27.47 -26.45 3.70
CA GLN A 271 26.24 -27.25 3.72
C GLN A 271 25.00 -26.36 3.87
N ARG A 272 25.08 -25.32 4.69
CA ARG A 272 24.03 -24.30 4.78
C ARG A 272 23.80 -23.61 3.44
N VAL A 273 24.89 -23.27 2.73
CA VAL A 273 24.80 -22.67 1.39
C VAL A 273 24.07 -23.62 0.44
N ASP A 274 24.47 -24.89 0.36
CA ASP A 274 23.84 -25.82 -0.59
C ASP A 274 22.37 -26.11 -0.25
N LEU A 275 22.03 -26.27 1.03
CA LEU A 275 20.63 -26.44 1.45
C LEU A 275 19.79 -25.25 1.06
N PHE A 276 20.25 -24.04 1.38
CA PHE A 276 19.53 -22.82 1.07
C PHE A 276 19.38 -22.65 -0.45
N VAL A 277 20.49 -22.72 -1.19
CA VAL A 277 20.46 -22.50 -2.65
C VAL A 277 19.65 -23.59 -3.36
N THR A 278 19.76 -24.85 -2.94
CA THR A 278 18.95 -25.94 -3.49
C THR A 278 17.47 -25.73 -3.22
N ARG A 279 17.10 -25.31 -2.01
CA ARG A 279 15.70 -25.00 -1.67
C ARG A 279 15.14 -23.91 -2.57
N GLN A 280 15.89 -22.83 -2.75
CA GLN A 280 15.50 -21.72 -3.63
C GLN A 280 15.39 -22.15 -5.09
N TRP A 281 16.33 -22.97 -5.56
CA TRP A 281 16.29 -23.55 -6.90
C TRP A 281 15.06 -24.44 -7.13
N ILE A 282 14.66 -25.26 -6.14
CA ILE A 282 13.45 -26.08 -6.25
C ILE A 282 12.18 -25.21 -6.26
N ARG A 283 12.14 -24.14 -5.44
CA ARG A 283 11.04 -23.15 -5.49
C ARG A 283 10.94 -22.50 -6.87
N LEU A 284 12.07 -22.19 -7.51
CA LEU A 284 12.09 -21.68 -8.87
C LEU A 284 11.55 -22.72 -9.88
N LEU A 285 11.97 -23.98 -9.79
CA LEU A 285 11.47 -25.03 -10.69
C LEU A 285 9.95 -25.23 -10.56
N LEU A 286 9.43 -25.20 -9.33
CA LEU A 286 7.99 -25.23 -9.08
C LEU A 286 7.29 -24.01 -9.68
N TRP A 287 7.88 -22.82 -9.58
CA TRP A 287 7.36 -21.62 -10.22
C TRP A 287 7.32 -21.74 -11.75
N GLU A 288 8.39 -22.22 -12.39
CA GLU A 288 8.40 -22.45 -13.84
C GLU A 288 7.33 -23.46 -14.27
N TYR A 289 7.14 -24.50 -13.45
CA TYR A 289 6.07 -25.48 -13.65
C TYR A 289 4.70 -24.80 -13.55
N THR A 290 4.50 -23.92 -12.55
CA THR A 290 3.26 -23.15 -12.39
C THR A 290 3.00 -22.28 -13.61
N ALA A 291 3.99 -21.51 -14.05
CA ALA A 291 3.88 -20.58 -15.17
C ALA A 291 3.53 -21.27 -16.49
N ARG A 292 3.94 -22.54 -16.68
CA ARG A 292 3.58 -23.34 -17.87
C ARG A 292 2.16 -23.90 -17.85
N ARG A 293 1.51 -24.00 -16.67
CA ARG A 293 0.23 -24.70 -16.49
C ARG A 293 -0.91 -23.82 -15.99
N PHE A 294 -0.62 -22.70 -15.34
CA PHE A 294 -1.61 -21.81 -14.72
C PHE A 294 -1.39 -20.36 -15.12
N ALA A 295 -2.46 -19.56 -15.06
CA ALA A 295 -2.35 -18.11 -15.18
C ALA A 295 -1.61 -17.54 -13.96
N MET A 296 -0.58 -16.73 -14.25
CA MET A 296 0.22 -16.01 -13.25
C MET A 296 -0.29 -14.57 -13.13
N ALA A 297 -0.19 -13.98 -11.94
CA ALA A 297 -0.60 -12.60 -11.70
C ALA A 297 0.53 -11.79 -11.05
N CYS A 298 0.60 -10.49 -11.35
CA CYS A 298 1.53 -9.57 -10.68
C CYS A 298 1.20 -9.45 -9.19
N CYS A 299 -0.10 -9.30 -8.87
CA CYS A 299 -0.64 -9.21 -7.51
C CYS A 299 -1.44 -10.48 -7.17
N ALA A 300 -0.77 -11.63 -7.08
CA ALA A 300 -1.42 -12.90 -6.76
C ALA A 300 -1.73 -13.01 -5.26
N ALA A 301 -2.96 -13.40 -4.90
CA ALA A 301 -3.36 -13.69 -3.52
C ALA A 301 -2.54 -14.84 -2.88
N ASP A 302 -2.08 -15.79 -3.70
CA ASP A 302 -1.16 -16.85 -3.31
C ASP A 302 0.20 -16.62 -3.98
N PRO A 303 1.30 -16.44 -3.21
CA PRO A 303 2.64 -16.21 -3.74
C PRO A 303 3.12 -17.27 -4.74
N ALA A 304 2.62 -18.51 -4.68
CA ALA A 304 2.98 -19.59 -5.59
C ALA A 304 2.59 -19.30 -7.06
N PHE A 305 1.64 -18.38 -7.29
CA PHE A 305 1.14 -17.97 -8.61
C PHE A 305 1.53 -16.53 -8.97
N SER A 306 2.43 -15.93 -8.19
CA SER A 306 2.95 -14.60 -8.47
C SER A 306 3.94 -14.64 -9.63
N LEU A 307 3.81 -13.71 -10.57
CA LEU A 307 4.80 -13.48 -11.63
C LEU A 307 6.17 -13.12 -11.04
N PHE A 308 6.20 -12.39 -9.92
CA PHE A 308 7.42 -11.83 -9.31
C PHE A 308 8.10 -12.72 -8.27
N LEU A 309 7.65 -13.96 -8.09
CA LEU A 309 8.31 -14.91 -7.18
C LEU A 309 9.82 -15.10 -7.48
N PRO A 310 10.30 -15.14 -8.75
CA PRO A 310 11.74 -15.20 -9.03
C PRO A 310 12.53 -14.00 -8.50
N VAL A 311 11.94 -12.80 -8.50
CA VAL A 311 12.57 -11.57 -7.95
C VAL A 311 12.80 -11.73 -6.46
N LYS A 312 11.77 -12.20 -5.74
CA LYS A 312 11.86 -12.50 -4.30
C LYS A 312 12.92 -13.57 -4.00
N ILE A 313 12.93 -14.68 -4.76
CA ILE A 313 13.94 -15.74 -4.62
C ILE A 313 15.35 -15.18 -4.87
N GLY A 314 15.49 -14.30 -5.87
CA GLY A 314 16.74 -13.62 -6.20
C GLY A 314 17.30 -12.79 -5.06
N HIS A 315 16.44 -11.99 -4.43
CA HIS A 315 16.80 -11.17 -3.28
C HIS A 315 17.20 -12.04 -2.07
N GLU A 316 16.44 -13.10 -1.78
CA GLU A 316 16.75 -14.04 -0.68
C GLU A 316 18.12 -14.72 -0.88
N LEU A 317 18.49 -15.08 -2.11
CA LEU A 317 19.80 -15.66 -2.43
C LEU A 317 20.96 -14.68 -2.29
N LEU A 318 20.80 -13.44 -2.76
CA LEU A 318 21.84 -12.43 -2.62
C LEU A 318 22.08 -12.05 -1.17
N GLY A 319 21.01 -11.92 -0.37
CA GLY A 319 21.12 -11.72 1.07
C GLY A 319 21.89 -12.85 1.78
N MET A 320 21.67 -14.10 1.35
CA MET A 320 22.44 -15.25 1.84
C MET A 320 23.92 -15.15 1.43
N PHE A 321 24.21 -14.92 0.14
CA PHE A 321 25.59 -14.82 -0.33
C PHE A 321 26.39 -13.68 0.30
N ALA A 322 25.74 -12.59 0.70
CA ALA A 322 26.39 -11.51 1.45
C ALA A 322 26.86 -11.94 2.86
N GLY A 323 26.24 -12.98 3.44
CA GLY A 323 26.51 -13.46 4.80
C GLY A 323 27.42 -14.68 4.91
N VAL A 324 28.02 -15.16 3.81
CA VAL A 324 28.89 -16.36 3.81
C VAL A 324 30.21 -16.17 3.07
N THR A 325 31.18 -17.02 3.38
CA THR A 325 32.49 -17.00 2.70
C THR A 325 32.40 -17.42 1.24
N GLU A 326 33.23 -16.79 0.39
CA GLU A 326 33.33 -17.13 -1.04
C GLU A 326 33.72 -18.60 -1.25
N GLY A 327 34.54 -19.16 -0.35
CA GLY A 327 34.91 -20.57 -0.35
C GLY A 327 33.71 -21.50 -0.16
N ALA A 328 32.77 -21.15 0.73
CA ALA A 328 31.56 -21.94 0.95
C ALA A 328 30.61 -21.94 -0.27
N VAL A 329 30.57 -20.84 -1.02
CA VAL A 329 29.80 -20.74 -2.28
C VAL A 329 30.48 -21.55 -3.40
N LYS A 330 31.81 -21.49 -3.51
CA LYS A 330 32.61 -22.20 -4.53
C LYS A 330 32.64 -23.72 -4.39
N THR A 331 32.53 -24.24 -3.16
CA THR A 331 32.72 -25.67 -2.83
C THR A 331 31.84 -26.60 -3.68
N HIS A 332 30.66 -26.14 -4.11
CA HIS A 332 29.69 -26.90 -4.91
C HIS A 332 29.87 -26.78 -6.43
N GLY A 333 30.85 -25.99 -6.88
CA GLY A 333 31.31 -25.93 -8.28
C GLY A 333 30.19 -25.78 -9.30
N TYR A 334 30.19 -26.65 -10.31
CA TYR A 334 29.22 -26.66 -11.41
C TYR A 334 27.76 -26.66 -10.95
N GLY A 335 27.43 -27.37 -9.87
CA GLY A 335 26.07 -27.45 -9.34
C GLY A 335 25.55 -26.11 -8.81
N MET A 336 26.44 -25.29 -8.24
CA MET A 336 26.12 -23.94 -7.79
C MET A 336 25.93 -22.98 -8.97
N GLU A 337 26.86 -23.01 -9.93
CA GLU A 337 26.76 -22.19 -11.16
C GLU A 337 25.44 -22.42 -11.89
N LEU A 338 25.03 -23.68 -12.02
CA LEU A 338 23.78 -24.05 -12.68
C LEU A 338 22.56 -23.44 -11.97
N LYS A 339 22.48 -23.59 -10.64
CA LYS A 339 21.34 -23.11 -9.84
C LYS A 339 21.21 -21.59 -9.91
N VAL A 340 22.33 -20.87 -9.78
CA VAL A 340 22.37 -19.40 -9.89
C VAL A 340 22.04 -18.95 -11.31
N PHE A 341 22.61 -19.61 -12.32
CA PHE A 341 22.31 -19.30 -13.73
C PHE A 341 20.84 -19.50 -14.07
N ARG A 342 20.21 -20.59 -13.62
CA ARG A 342 18.79 -20.86 -13.88
C ARG A 342 17.89 -19.73 -13.36
N LEU A 343 18.20 -19.21 -12.18
CA LEU A 343 17.45 -18.08 -11.63
C LEU A 343 17.67 -16.79 -12.42
N ALA A 344 18.91 -16.50 -12.81
CA ALA A 344 19.21 -15.38 -13.69
C ALA A 344 18.46 -15.52 -15.03
N ASP A 345 18.42 -16.72 -15.61
CA ASP A 345 17.70 -17.01 -16.84
C ASP A 345 16.19 -16.75 -16.71
N SER A 346 15.56 -17.18 -15.61
CA SER A 346 14.14 -16.90 -15.33
C SER A 346 13.84 -15.42 -15.10
N LEU A 347 14.76 -14.66 -14.49
CA LEU A 347 14.63 -13.21 -14.35
C LEU A 347 14.70 -12.51 -15.72
N LEU A 348 15.56 -12.98 -16.63
CA LEU A 348 15.58 -12.48 -18.00
C LEU A 348 14.30 -12.82 -18.77
N ASP A 349 13.70 -14.00 -18.56
CA ASP A 349 12.39 -14.34 -19.14
C ASP A 349 11.31 -13.36 -18.68
N LEU A 350 11.32 -12.98 -17.40
CA LEU A 350 10.40 -12.00 -16.83
C LEU A 350 10.57 -10.61 -17.46
N VAL A 351 11.81 -10.15 -17.64
CA VAL A 351 12.12 -8.88 -18.34
C VAL A 351 11.67 -8.90 -19.80
N VAL A 352 11.79 -10.04 -20.48
CA VAL A 352 11.33 -10.21 -21.88
C VAL A 352 9.80 -10.12 -21.99
N CYS A 353 9.08 -10.73 -21.04
CA CYS A 353 7.62 -10.75 -21.06
C CYS A 353 6.98 -9.43 -20.59
N ALA A 354 7.74 -8.55 -19.94
CA ALA A 354 7.26 -7.24 -19.53
C ALA A 354 7.12 -6.27 -20.72
N SER A 355 5.97 -5.57 -20.81
CA SER A 355 5.78 -4.49 -21.78
C SER A 355 6.76 -3.35 -21.52
N ALA A 356 7.06 -2.54 -22.54
CA ALA A 356 7.95 -1.38 -22.39
C ALA A 356 7.46 -0.39 -21.31
N THR A 357 6.14 -0.30 -21.09
CA THR A 357 5.51 0.48 -20.01
C THR A 357 5.61 -0.15 -18.63
N ALA A 358 5.73 -1.48 -18.53
CA ALA A 358 5.92 -2.18 -17.25
C ALA A 358 7.38 -2.16 -16.77
N ARG A 359 8.35 -1.84 -17.64
CA ARG A 359 9.79 -1.80 -17.27
C ARG A 359 10.16 -0.67 -16.30
N SER A 360 9.24 0.25 -16.00
CA SER A 360 9.36 1.25 -14.94
C SER A 360 8.79 0.79 -13.59
N ASP A 361 8.22 -0.41 -13.51
CA ASP A 361 7.79 -1.03 -12.25
C ASP A 361 9.02 -1.37 -11.38
N ALA A 362 9.00 -0.96 -10.10
CA ALA A 362 10.12 -1.14 -9.17
C ALA A 362 10.58 -2.60 -9.03
N MET A 363 9.66 -3.58 -9.10
CA MET A 363 10.01 -5.01 -9.04
C MET A 363 10.71 -5.49 -10.31
N LEU A 364 10.37 -4.89 -11.46
CA LEU A 364 11.05 -5.15 -12.72
C LEU A 364 12.43 -4.49 -12.75
N VAL A 365 12.59 -3.27 -12.20
CA VAL A 365 13.89 -2.60 -12.01
C VAL A 365 14.83 -3.43 -11.15
N MET A 366 14.34 -3.94 -10.00
CA MET A 366 15.11 -4.83 -9.10
C MET A 366 15.59 -6.12 -9.78
N SER A 367 14.88 -6.59 -10.82
CA SER A 367 15.29 -7.79 -11.56
C SER A 367 16.65 -7.60 -12.23
N GLY A 368 16.94 -6.39 -12.74
CA GLY A 368 18.25 -6.09 -13.36
C GLY A 368 19.39 -5.96 -12.35
N ASP A 369 19.15 -5.41 -11.16
CA ASP A 369 20.16 -5.36 -10.08
C ASP A 369 20.56 -6.77 -9.61
N ILE A 370 19.56 -7.65 -9.48
CA ILE A 370 19.77 -9.05 -9.13
C ILE A 370 20.58 -9.75 -10.23
N LEU A 371 20.23 -9.54 -11.50
CA LEU A 371 20.94 -10.11 -12.65
C LEU A 371 22.43 -9.71 -12.68
N TYR A 372 22.73 -8.44 -12.43
CA TYR A 372 24.11 -7.98 -12.37
C TYR A 372 24.86 -8.59 -11.19
N SER A 373 24.22 -8.70 -10.04
CA SER A 373 24.83 -9.31 -8.85
C SER A 373 25.11 -10.81 -9.07
N PHE A 374 24.22 -11.54 -9.73
CA PHE A 374 24.47 -12.94 -10.13
C PHE A 374 25.59 -13.10 -11.15
N ARG A 375 25.86 -12.11 -12.00
CA ARG A 375 27.05 -12.10 -12.86
C ARG A 375 28.34 -12.20 -12.05
N LYS A 376 28.43 -11.47 -10.92
CA LYS A 376 29.59 -11.54 -10.02
C LYS A 376 29.70 -12.90 -9.33
N VAL A 377 28.57 -13.45 -8.86
CA VAL A 377 28.53 -14.78 -8.23
C VAL A 377 28.95 -15.87 -9.22
N LEU A 378 28.45 -15.85 -10.45
CA LEU A 378 28.83 -16.81 -11.50
C LEU A 378 30.32 -16.71 -11.87
N ALA A 379 30.86 -15.49 -11.95
CA ALA A 379 32.29 -15.27 -12.17
C ALA A 379 33.15 -15.78 -11.00
N ALA A 380 32.68 -15.61 -9.77
CA ALA A 380 33.36 -16.12 -8.57
C ALA A 380 33.36 -17.65 -8.54
N VAL A 381 32.24 -18.31 -8.85
CA VAL A 381 32.13 -19.77 -8.77
C VAL A 381 32.78 -20.50 -9.95
N GLY A 382 32.56 -20.02 -11.18
CA GLY A 382 32.98 -20.72 -12.41
C GLY A 382 34.20 -20.15 -13.13
N GLY A 383 34.82 -19.09 -12.59
CA GLY A 383 36.00 -18.46 -13.18
C GLY A 383 35.73 -17.80 -14.55
N ARG A 384 36.81 -17.41 -15.24
CA ARG A 384 36.74 -16.68 -16.54
C ARG A 384 36.18 -17.53 -17.68
N ASP A 385 36.29 -18.85 -17.59
CA ASP A 385 35.84 -19.80 -18.62
C ASP A 385 34.43 -20.38 -18.34
N SER A 386 33.69 -19.82 -17.37
CA SER A 386 32.34 -20.29 -17.06
C SER A 386 31.40 -20.17 -18.28
N VAL A 387 30.93 -21.32 -18.75
CA VAL A 387 29.95 -21.41 -19.85
C VAL A 387 28.62 -20.75 -19.47
N PHE A 388 28.24 -20.78 -18.18
CA PHE A 388 27.01 -20.16 -17.70
C PHE A 388 27.12 -18.64 -17.63
N LEU A 389 28.27 -18.11 -17.22
CA LEU A 389 28.55 -16.67 -17.28
C LEU A 389 28.52 -16.14 -18.72
N GLN A 390 29.08 -16.90 -19.67
CA GLN A 390 29.04 -16.55 -21.09
C GLN A 390 27.61 -16.59 -21.65
N LYS A 391 26.83 -17.62 -21.31
CA LYS A 391 25.42 -17.70 -21.68
C LYS A 391 24.61 -16.52 -21.15
N LEU A 392 24.84 -16.14 -19.89
CA LEU A 392 24.17 -15.00 -19.27
C LEU A 392 24.51 -13.70 -20.01
N HIS A 393 25.80 -13.46 -20.31
CA HIS A 393 26.24 -12.29 -21.10
C HIS A 393 25.57 -12.25 -22.47
N VAL A 394 25.59 -13.36 -23.23
CA VAL A 394 24.97 -13.40 -24.56
C VAL A 394 23.48 -13.05 -24.46
N ARG A 395 22.78 -13.59 -23.46
CA ARG A 395 21.35 -13.35 -23.30
C ARG A 395 21.03 -11.92 -22.84
N MET A 396 21.83 -11.35 -21.94
CA MET A 396 21.72 -9.94 -21.54
C MET A 396 22.02 -9.00 -22.71
N SER A 397 23.03 -9.31 -23.54
CA SER A 397 23.35 -8.53 -24.74
C SER A 397 22.23 -8.55 -25.78
N GLN A 398 21.54 -9.69 -25.95
CA GLN A 398 20.41 -9.84 -26.86
C GLN A 398 19.20 -9.00 -26.43
N LEU A 399 19.13 -8.65 -25.14
CA LEU A 399 18.08 -7.85 -24.54
C LEU A 399 18.50 -6.38 -24.34
N GLU A 400 19.63 -5.97 -24.91
CA GLU A 400 20.19 -4.61 -24.79
C GLU A 400 20.42 -4.17 -23.33
N MET A 401 20.61 -5.13 -22.42
CA MET A 401 20.85 -4.85 -20.99
C MET A 401 22.31 -4.52 -20.68
N ASP A 402 23.22 -4.70 -21.65
CA ASP A 402 24.65 -4.38 -21.52
C ASP A 402 24.98 -2.90 -21.82
N THR A 403 24.03 -2.14 -22.38
CA THR A 403 24.23 -0.77 -22.88
C THR A 403 23.63 0.28 -21.96
N GLY A 404 24.17 0.48 -20.75
CA GLY A 404 24.02 1.72 -19.94
C GLY A 404 22.62 2.26 -19.63
N ALA A 405 21.54 1.59 -20.04
CA ALA A 405 20.15 2.04 -20.00
C ALA A 405 19.37 1.46 -18.80
N TRP A 406 20.06 0.74 -17.91
CA TRP A 406 19.48 0.19 -16.69
C TRP A 406 20.10 0.86 -15.46
N PRO A 407 19.31 1.50 -14.59
CA PRO A 407 19.84 2.13 -13.38
C PRO A 407 20.44 1.04 -12.49
N TYR A 408 21.73 1.17 -12.22
CA TYR A 408 22.55 0.17 -11.53
C TYR A 408 22.69 0.56 -10.06
N HIS A 409 22.05 -0.18 -9.14
CA HIS A 409 22.33 -0.08 -7.71
C HIS A 409 23.30 -1.19 -7.30
N ALA A 410 24.60 -0.93 -7.43
CA ALA A 410 25.59 -1.80 -6.82
C ALA A 410 25.47 -1.74 -5.30
N LEU A 411 25.37 -2.91 -4.65
CA LEU A 411 25.86 -3.09 -3.29
C LEU A 411 27.38 -2.86 -3.31
N THR A 412 27.82 -1.63 -3.09
CA THR A 412 29.20 -1.33 -2.70
C THR A 412 29.33 -1.53 -1.21
N ALA A 413 30.32 -2.33 -0.81
CA ALA A 413 30.72 -2.50 0.57
C ALA A 413 30.99 -1.12 1.19
N ALA A 414 30.45 -0.90 2.39
CA ALA A 414 30.85 0.20 3.23
C ALA A 414 32.37 0.11 3.45
N GLU A 415 33.10 1.05 2.87
CA GLU A 415 34.42 1.39 3.41
C GLU A 415 34.15 2.15 4.70
N GLU A 416 34.41 1.49 5.82
CA GLU A 416 34.59 2.14 7.11
C GLU A 416 35.82 3.05 6.98
N ASP A 417 35.59 4.34 6.70
CA ASP A 417 36.62 5.34 6.93
C ASP A 417 36.42 5.91 8.33
N GLY A 418 37.43 5.69 9.17
CA GLY A 418 37.40 6.02 10.57
C GLY A 418 37.76 7.47 10.85
N GLY A 419 37.01 8.07 11.78
CA GLY A 419 37.58 8.85 12.88
C GLY A 419 37.80 10.35 12.66
N VAL A 420 36.72 11.13 12.82
CA VAL A 420 36.66 12.41 13.55
C VAL A 420 35.24 12.52 14.14
N ASP A 421 34.99 13.33 15.17
CA ASP A 421 33.68 13.60 15.82
C ASP A 421 32.58 14.17 14.88
N GLU A 422 32.36 13.58 13.69
CA GLU A 422 31.40 14.02 12.68
C GLU A 422 29.94 13.64 13.01
N GLU A 423 29.71 12.61 13.83
CA GLU A 423 28.34 12.19 14.19
C GLU A 423 27.58 13.27 14.97
N GLY A 424 28.28 14.04 15.83
CA GLY A 424 27.69 15.13 16.59
C GLY A 424 27.24 16.30 15.71
N GLU A 425 28.06 16.69 14.72
CA GLU A 425 27.70 17.76 13.77
C GLU A 425 26.58 17.34 12.82
N VAL A 426 26.57 16.08 12.36
CA VAL A 426 25.51 15.54 11.49
C VAL A 426 24.18 15.37 12.25
N SER A 427 24.24 14.99 13.52
CA SER A 427 23.05 14.95 14.38
C SER A 427 22.46 16.36 14.58
N ALA A 428 23.32 17.36 14.83
CA ALA A 428 22.90 18.75 15.02
C ALA A 428 22.14 19.33 13.80
N MET A 429 22.46 18.88 12.58
CA MET A 429 21.77 19.33 11.35
C MET A 429 20.27 19.01 11.32
N MET A 430 19.86 17.92 11.98
CA MET A 430 18.48 17.46 11.98
C MET A 430 17.67 17.88 13.23
N GLU A 431 18.30 18.48 14.24
CA GLU A 431 17.64 18.87 15.51
C GLU A 431 16.43 19.80 15.32
N LYS A 432 16.44 20.65 14.28
CA LYS A 432 15.31 21.52 13.96
C LYS A 432 14.03 20.77 13.54
N TYR A 433 14.16 19.49 13.19
CA TYR A 433 13.05 18.59 12.84
C TYR A 433 12.59 17.74 14.02
N ILE A 434 13.04 18.02 15.25
CA ILE A 434 12.45 17.42 16.45
C ILE A 434 10.99 17.88 16.57
N PHE A 435 10.10 16.92 16.79
CA PHE A 435 8.66 17.15 16.85
C PHE A 435 8.07 16.73 18.21
N PRO A 436 6.95 17.34 18.65
CA PRO A 436 6.33 17.02 19.93
C PRO A 436 5.90 15.55 20.03
N ASN A 437 6.32 14.87 21.10
CA ASN A 437 5.94 13.50 21.43
C ASN A 437 6.09 13.26 22.96
N ASP A 438 5.34 12.30 23.50
CA ASP A 438 5.45 11.86 24.91
C ASP A 438 5.32 10.32 25.00
N PRO A 439 6.35 9.57 24.55
CA PRO A 439 6.24 8.17 24.16
C PRO A 439 6.49 7.19 25.31
N VAL A 440 6.93 7.68 26.48
CA VAL A 440 7.18 6.85 27.65
C VAL A 440 5.87 6.70 28.44
N PRO A 441 5.39 5.48 28.71
CA PRO A 441 4.12 5.30 29.39
C PRO A 441 4.19 5.74 30.86
N ASN A 442 3.06 6.19 31.40
CA ASN A 442 2.92 6.48 32.83
C ASN A 442 3.17 5.20 33.64
N PRO A 443 4.17 5.17 34.55
CA PRO A 443 4.50 3.97 35.31
C PRO A 443 3.34 3.42 36.15
N ALA A 444 2.41 4.28 36.58
CA ALA A 444 1.23 3.87 37.34
C ALA A 444 0.21 3.07 36.49
N ALA A 445 0.31 3.13 35.16
CA ALA A 445 -0.55 2.41 34.22
C ALA A 445 0.10 1.13 33.65
N VAL A 446 1.30 0.78 34.13
CA VAL A 446 2.09 -0.33 33.59
C VAL A 446 2.02 -1.54 34.51
N VAL A 447 1.76 -2.70 33.91
CA VAL A 447 1.86 -4.03 34.55
C VAL A 447 2.80 -4.88 33.70
N ALA A 448 3.96 -5.25 34.23
CA ALA A 448 5.01 -5.93 33.47
C ALA A 448 5.62 -7.11 34.23
N GLY A 449 6.12 -8.08 33.47
CA GLY A 449 7.03 -9.13 33.93
C GLY A 449 8.32 -9.12 33.12
N ASP A 450 9.12 -10.18 33.22
CA ASP A 450 10.46 -10.23 32.59
C ASP A 450 10.45 -10.07 31.07
N ARG A 451 9.37 -10.50 30.39
CA ARG A 451 9.27 -10.54 28.92
C ARG A 451 7.99 -9.96 28.33
N PHE A 452 7.05 -9.55 29.16
CA PHE A 452 5.79 -8.97 28.73
C PHE A 452 5.52 -7.66 29.45
N ARG A 453 4.83 -6.74 28.78
CA ARG A 453 4.36 -5.48 29.37
C ARG A 453 2.96 -5.15 28.87
N PHE A 454 2.07 -4.84 29.80
CA PHE A 454 0.76 -4.26 29.52
C PHE A 454 0.75 -2.82 29.98
N THR A 455 0.30 -1.92 29.12
CA THR A 455 0.11 -0.50 29.45
C THR A 455 -1.35 -0.14 29.20
N LEU A 456 -2.04 0.30 30.26
CA LEU A 456 -3.39 0.81 30.15
C LEU A 456 -3.33 2.29 29.73
N ILE A 457 -3.45 2.52 28.43
CA ILE A 457 -3.38 3.88 27.85
C ILE A 457 -4.54 4.74 28.35
N ASN A 458 -5.74 4.14 28.41
CA ASN A 458 -6.91 4.68 29.09
C ASN A 458 -7.87 3.51 29.36
N ASP A 459 -9.13 3.80 29.69
CA ASP A 459 -10.14 2.77 29.95
C ASP A 459 -10.60 2.02 28.69
N THR A 460 -10.35 2.54 27.48
CA THR A 460 -10.74 1.91 26.21
C THR A 460 -9.57 1.36 25.40
N VAL A 461 -8.31 1.63 25.77
CA VAL A 461 -7.15 1.21 24.98
C VAL A 461 -6.10 0.53 25.85
N LEU A 462 -5.78 -0.72 25.48
CA LEU A 462 -4.72 -1.52 26.07
C LEU A 462 -3.58 -1.66 25.06
N ARG A 463 -2.37 -1.26 25.44
CA ARG A 463 -1.14 -1.66 24.73
C ARG A 463 -0.58 -2.93 25.38
N TYR A 464 -0.15 -3.88 24.56
CA TYR A 464 0.51 -5.10 25.00
C TYR A 464 1.81 -5.31 24.23
N GLU A 465 2.86 -5.70 24.94
CA GLU A 465 4.19 -5.89 24.40
C GLU A 465 4.79 -7.21 24.85
N TRP A 466 5.56 -7.82 23.94
CA TRP A 466 6.44 -8.93 24.24
C TRP A 466 7.85 -8.62 23.75
N ALA A 467 8.85 -8.92 24.56
CA ALA A 467 10.26 -8.86 24.18
C ALA A 467 11.01 -10.02 24.87
N ASP A 468 11.60 -10.92 24.08
CA ASP A 468 12.28 -12.10 24.66
C ASP A 468 13.53 -11.74 25.49
N ASP A 469 14.12 -10.57 25.24
CA ASP A 469 15.26 -10.01 26.00
C ASP A 469 14.84 -9.09 27.17
N GLY A 470 13.54 -8.90 27.39
CA GLY A 470 13.00 -8.04 28.44
C GLY A 470 13.19 -6.53 28.22
N VAL A 471 13.68 -6.09 27.06
CA VAL A 471 13.84 -4.66 26.74
C VAL A 471 12.66 -4.19 25.88
N PHE A 472 11.73 -3.46 26.47
CA PHE A 472 10.54 -2.96 25.78
C PHE A 472 10.80 -1.70 24.94
N GLU A 473 9.84 -1.31 24.10
CA GLU A 473 9.98 -0.19 23.18
C GLU A 473 9.27 1.06 23.71
N ASP A 474 10.04 2.09 24.06
CA ASP A 474 9.55 3.36 24.59
C ASP A 474 9.87 4.55 23.67
N ARG A 475 10.49 4.30 22.51
CA ARG A 475 10.64 5.33 21.46
C ARG A 475 9.32 5.56 20.72
N PRO A 476 9.08 6.77 20.20
CA PRO A 476 7.90 7.05 19.38
C PRO A 476 7.95 6.22 18.09
N SER A 477 6.81 5.68 17.68
CA SER A 477 6.65 4.98 16.39
C SER A 477 5.89 5.84 15.39
N THR A 478 5.83 5.42 14.12
CA THR A 478 4.98 6.08 13.13
C THR A 478 3.52 6.19 13.57
N PHE A 479 2.99 5.14 14.20
CA PHE A 479 1.66 5.17 14.77
C PHE A 479 1.60 5.94 16.10
N ALA A 480 2.37 5.55 17.11
CA ALA A 480 2.21 6.01 18.49
C ALA A 480 3.30 7.01 18.91
N LEU A 481 2.90 8.28 19.02
CA LEU A 481 3.75 9.36 19.52
C LEU A 481 3.61 9.56 21.03
N ASN A 482 2.41 9.36 21.56
CA ASN A 482 2.08 9.64 22.95
C ASN A 482 1.57 8.37 23.64
N ARG A 483 2.15 8.05 24.80
CA ARG A 483 1.74 6.92 25.67
C ARG A 483 1.65 7.34 27.14
N ASN A 484 2.10 8.54 27.50
CA ASN A 484 2.00 9.08 28.85
C ASN A 484 0.60 9.67 29.11
N PHE A 485 -0.31 8.83 29.60
CA PHE A 485 -1.66 9.26 29.96
C PHE A 485 -1.92 9.08 31.46
N SER A 486 -2.98 9.71 31.95
CA SER A 486 -3.44 9.46 33.32
C SER A 486 -3.85 7.99 33.45
N ALA A 487 -3.30 7.30 34.45
CA ALA A 487 -3.61 5.90 34.69
C ALA A 487 -5.12 5.75 35.02
N PRO A 488 -5.85 4.85 34.33
CA PRO A 488 -7.23 4.55 34.70
C PRO A 488 -7.28 3.82 36.04
N GLU A 489 -8.46 3.70 36.64
CA GLU A 489 -8.65 2.79 37.78
C GLU A 489 -8.66 1.35 37.29
N PHE A 490 -7.81 0.50 37.88
CA PHE A 490 -7.76 -0.93 37.60
C PHE A 490 -7.29 -1.73 38.82
N SER A 491 -7.59 -3.02 38.83
CA SER A 491 -7.05 -3.96 39.82
C SER A 491 -6.26 -5.07 39.12
N VAL A 492 -5.23 -5.56 39.81
CA VAL A 492 -4.34 -6.60 39.31
C VAL A 492 -4.39 -7.79 40.26
N VAL A 493 -4.57 -8.98 39.71
CA VAL A 493 -4.35 -10.25 40.41
C VAL A 493 -3.18 -10.93 39.72
N ASP A 494 -2.05 -11.00 40.43
CA ASP A 494 -0.80 -11.55 39.91
C ASP A 494 -0.46 -12.86 40.64
N ALA A 495 -0.70 -14.00 39.98
CA ALA A 495 -0.40 -15.35 40.47
C ALA A 495 0.75 -15.98 39.65
N ASP A 496 1.34 -17.07 40.13
CA ASP A 496 2.55 -17.65 39.50
C ASP A 496 2.36 -18.03 38.02
N ASP A 497 1.19 -18.53 37.63
CA ASP A 497 0.85 -19.03 36.29
C ASP A 497 -0.21 -18.20 35.56
N GLN A 498 -0.72 -17.13 36.19
CA GLN A 498 -1.82 -16.34 35.65
C GLN A 498 -1.74 -14.88 36.13
N LEU A 499 -1.94 -13.96 35.19
CA LEU A 499 -2.12 -12.54 35.42
C LEU A 499 -3.55 -12.15 35.01
N GLU A 500 -4.23 -11.43 35.89
CA GLU A 500 -5.49 -10.78 35.57
C GLU A 500 -5.39 -9.26 35.78
N ILE A 501 -5.89 -8.50 34.80
CA ILE A 501 -6.05 -7.05 34.91
C ILE A 501 -7.53 -6.75 34.69
N ARG A 502 -8.14 -6.03 35.62
CA ARG A 502 -9.58 -5.71 35.60
C ARG A 502 -9.79 -4.22 35.63
N THR A 503 -10.49 -3.71 34.63
CA THR A 503 -11.03 -2.34 34.54
C THR A 503 -12.56 -2.42 34.48
N ASP A 504 -13.24 -1.28 34.50
CA ASP A 504 -14.69 -1.23 34.24
C ASP A 504 -15.05 -1.63 32.81
N ALA A 505 -14.13 -1.45 31.86
CA ALA A 505 -14.38 -1.70 30.44
C ALA A 505 -13.98 -3.11 29.98
N PHE A 506 -12.94 -3.71 30.58
CA PHE A 506 -12.44 -5.03 30.17
C PHE A 506 -11.75 -5.79 31.30
N HIS A 507 -11.71 -7.11 31.14
CA HIS A 507 -10.99 -8.06 31.99
C HIS A 507 -10.01 -8.85 31.12
N LEU A 508 -8.73 -8.62 31.33
CA LEU A 508 -7.64 -9.36 30.71
C LEU A 508 -7.27 -10.56 31.57
N THR A 509 -7.08 -11.72 30.93
CA THR A 509 -6.49 -12.91 31.52
C THR A 509 -5.31 -13.37 30.66
N TYR A 510 -4.17 -13.58 31.31
CA TYR A 510 -2.92 -13.92 30.65
C TYR A 510 -2.13 -15.00 31.41
N ASN A 511 -1.63 -16.02 30.71
CA ASN A 511 -0.95 -17.19 31.31
C ASN A 511 0.58 -17.02 31.52
N LYS A 512 1.12 -15.79 31.38
CA LYS A 512 2.56 -15.51 31.52
C LYS A 512 3.49 -16.23 30.52
N ALA A 513 2.95 -16.82 29.45
CA ALA A 513 3.71 -17.43 28.36
C ALA A 513 3.81 -16.51 27.13
N ARG A 514 4.57 -16.87 26.11
CA ARG A 514 4.58 -16.17 24.81
C ARG A 514 3.12 -15.93 24.36
N PHE A 515 2.76 -14.72 23.93
CA PHE A 515 1.38 -14.40 23.53
C PHE A 515 0.85 -15.39 22.47
N ASP A 516 -0.23 -16.07 22.80
CA ASP A 516 -0.95 -16.98 21.93
C ASP A 516 -2.45 -16.93 22.23
N ARG A 517 -3.25 -17.55 21.34
CA ARG A 517 -4.72 -17.52 21.38
C ARG A 517 -5.33 -18.18 22.64
N ASN A 518 -4.61 -19.10 23.26
CA ASN A 518 -5.09 -19.81 24.46
C ASN A 518 -4.70 -19.07 25.73
N GLY A 519 -3.52 -18.44 25.71
CA GLY A 519 -2.87 -17.83 26.84
C GLY A 519 -3.19 -16.37 27.06
N PHE A 520 -3.63 -15.61 26.06
CA PHE A 520 -3.96 -14.19 26.18
C PHE A 520 -5.39 -13.91 25.68
N VAL A 521 -6.28 -13.58 26.62
CA VAL A 521 -7.71 -13.34 26.40
C VAL A 521 -8.13 -12.03 27.06
N VAL A 522 -8.95 -11.24 26.37
CA VAL A 522 -9.59 -10.04 26.92
C VAL A 522 -11.10 -10.18 26.77
N THR A 523 -11.81 -10.14 27.89
CA THR A 523 -13.28 -10.12 27.95
C THR A 523 -13.74 -8.68 28.12
N PHE A 524 -14.70 -8.22 27.32
CA PHE A 524 -15.21 -6.85 27.43
C PHE A 524 -16.43 -6.77 28.34
N GLY A 525 -16.52 -5.72 29.17
CA GLY A 525 -17.66 -5.44 30.04
C GLY A 525 -18.92 -5.09 29.26
N ASN A 526 -18.76 -4.47 28.08
CA ASN A 526 -19.84 -4.12 27.17
C ASN A 526 -20.21 -5.33 26.30
N LYS A 527 -21.24 -6.08 26.70
CA LYS A 527 -21.77 -7.21 25.92
C LYS A 527 -22.60 -6.72 24.72
N ASN A 528 -21.92 -6.28 23.66
CA ASN A 528 -22.56 -5.77 22.45
C ASN A 528 -22.96 -6.88 21.44
N THR A 529 -22.56 -8.13 21.70
CA THR A 529 -23.01 -9.30 20.95
C THR A 529 -23.83 -10.22 21.85
N LEU A 530 -24.77 -10.98 21.27
CA LEU A 530 -25.66 -11.93 21.97
C LEU A 530 -24.93 -12.95 22.88
N TRP A 531 -23.63 -13.17 22.66
CA TRP A 531 -22.83 -14.18 23.36
C TRP A 531 -21.74 -13.60 24.27
N GLY A 532 -21.54 -12.28 24.27
CA GLY A 532 -20.29 -11.67 24.73
C GLY A 532 -19.18 -11.95 23.70
N ALA A 533 -18.29 -10.97 23.47
CA ALA A 533 -17.13 -11.19 22.62
C ALA A 533 -15.90 -11.19 23.50
N ASP A 534 -15.25 -12.35 23.59
CA ASP A 534 -13.87 -12.40 24.06
C ASP A 534 -13.00 -12.09 22.85
N TRP A 535 -12.00 -11.24 23.01
CA TRP A 535 -10.90 -11.17 22.07
C TRP A 535 -9.79 -12.11 22.54
N ARG A 536 -9.27 -12.92 21.62
CA ARG A 536 -8.07 -13.73 21.84
C ARG A 536 -6.95 -13.22 20.96
N TYR A 537 -5.72 -13.26 21.48
CA TYR A 537 -4.56 -12.83 20.71
C TYR A 537 -4.48 -13.53 19.33
N GLY A 538 -4.26 -12.72 18.28
CA GLY A 538 -4.23 -13.17 16.90
C GLY A 538 -5.61 -13.43 16.25
N GLU A 539 -6.71 -13.04 16.90
CA GLU A 539 -8.03 -12.99 16.27
C GLU A 539 -8.23 -11.68 15.51
N VAL A 540 -8.81 -11.78 14.31
CA VAL A 540 -9.09 -10.63 13.43
C VAL A 540 -10.56 -10.22 13.64
N PRO A 541 -10.83 -9.01 14.16
CA PRO A 541 -12.20 -8.52 14.37
C PRO A 541 -12.92 -8.26 13.04
N GLN A 542 -14.25 -8.11 13.11
CA GLN A 542 -15.09 -7.66 11.98
C GLN A 542 -14.82 -6.18 11.67
N ASN A 543 -13.67 -5.89 11.06
CA ASN A 543 -13.20 -4.54 10.78
C ASN A 543 -14.07 -3.84 9.72
N LEU A 544 -14.29 -2.53 9.87
CA LEU A 544 -15.07 -1.70 8.95
C LEU A 544 -14.23 -1.07 7.82
N GLY A 545 -12.97 -1.47 7.69
CA GLY A 545 -12.00 -0.92 6.73
C GLY A 545 -11.55 0.48 7.12
N GLY A 546 -10.45 0.93 6.51
CA GLY A 546 -9.93 2.28 6.55
C GLY A 546 -9.84 2.84 5.14
N THR A 547 -8.62 2.89 4.61
CA THR A 547 -8.34 3.29 3.23
C THR A 547 -7.31 2.35 2.61
N ALA A 548 -6.81 2.65 1.42
CA ALA A 548 -5.70 1.97 0.79
C ALA A 548 -4.59 2.97 0.50
N ARG A 549 -3.34 2.50 0.41
CA ARG A 549 -2.20 3.34 0.00
C ARG A 549 -2.44 4.10 -1.31
N THR A 550 -3.09 3.43 -2.28
CA THR A 550 -3.35 3.98 -3.61
C THR A 550 -4.46 3.24 -4.35
N LEU A 551 -5.10 3.92 -5.31
CA LEU A 551 -6.04 3.44 -6.31
C LEU A 551 -5.42 3.42 -7.73
N ASP A 552 -4.09 3.47 -7.84
CA ASP A 552 -3.40 3.32 -9.13
C ASP A 552 -3.90 2.08 -9.86
N ASP A 553 -4.31 2.26 -11.12
CA ASP A 553 -4.87 1.21 -12.00
C ASP A 553 -6.18 0.54 -11.50
N ILE A 554 -6.84 1.07 -10.47
CA ILE A 554 -8.08 0.50 -9.94
C ILE A 554 -9.32 1.01 -10.69
N ASP A 555 -10.18 0.07 -11.11
CA ASP A 555 -11.52 0.33 -11.66
C ASP A 555 -12.60 -0.04 -10.63
N GLY A 556 -13.12 0.96 -9.92
CA GLY A 556 -14.12 0.75 -8.88
C GLY A 556 -13.57 0.24 -7.55
N ARG A 557 -14.31 -0.66 -6.90
CA ARG A 557 -14.07 -1.07 -5.52
C ARG A 557 -12.88 -2.03 -5.38
N CYS A 558 -11.96 -1.72 -4.47
CA CYS A 558 -10.86 -2.61 -4.06
C CYS A 558 -10.98 -3.01 -2.57
N ASP A 559 -10.04 -3.84 -2.10
CA ASP A 559 -9.92 -4.18 -0.69
C ASP A 559 -9.28 -3.01 0.08
N LEU A 560 -9.87 -2.67 1.22
CA LEU A 560 -9.38 -1.62 2.12
C LEU A 560 -8.47 -2.22 3.20
N GLU A 561 -7.43 -1.48 3.58
CA GLU A 561 -6.63 -1.80 4.76
C GLU A 561 -7.48 -1.66 6.03
N PRO A 562 -7.14 -2.37 7.13
CA PRO A 562 -7.90 -2.27 8.38
C PRO A 562 -7.91 -0.85 8.96
N GLY A 563 -9.09 -0.38 9.37
CA GLY A 563 -9.24 0.80 10.22
C GLY A 563 -9.20 0.45 11.70
N ILE A 564 -9.51 1.41 12.58
CA ILE A 564 -9.69 1.15 14.02
C ILE A 564 -11.16 0.91 14.41
N LEU A 565 -12.11 0.96 13.47
CA LEU A 565 -13.52 0.73 13.74
C LEU A 565 -13.98 -0.69 13.34
N SER A 566 -14.86 -1.27 14.14
CA SER A 566 -15.35 -2.64 13.98
C SER A 566 -16.75 -2.82 14.54
N ARG A 567 -17.55 -3.68 13.90
CA ARG A 567 -18.86 -4.12 14.41
C ARG A 567 -18.79 -5.00 15.65
N ALA A 568 -17.63 -5.58 15.94
CA ALA A 568 -17.45 -6.40 17.15
C ALA A 568 -17.30 -5.55 18.42
N GLY A 569 -17.10 -4.24 18.24
CA GLY A 569 -16.89 -3.25 19.29
C GLY A 569 -15.49 -3.20 19.88
N TYR A 570 -14.54 -3.85 19.20
CA TYR A 570 -13.12 -3.75 19.47
C TYR A 570 -12.32 -3.86 18.16
N SER A 571 -11.10 -3.33 18.16
CA SER A 571 -10.16 -3.44 17.03
C SER A 571 -8.73 -3.61 17.54
N VAL A 572 -7.86 -4.11 16.67
CA VAL A 572 -6.44 -4.34 16.97
C VAL A 572 -5.59 -3.61 15.95
N LEU A 573 -4.55 -2.94 16.42
CA LEU A 573 -3.50 -2.36 15.59
C LEU A 573 -2.16 -2.98 15.99
N ASP A 574 -1.46 -3.57 15.01
CA ASP A 574 -0.13 -4.16 15.18
C ASP A 574 0.93 -3.11 14.80
N ASP A 575 1.68 -2.64 15.80
CA ASP A 575 2.74 -1.66 15.67
C ASP A 575 4.13 -2.34 15.61
N SER A 576 4.21 -3.68 15.63
CA SER A 576 5.47 -4.42 15.76
C SER A 576 6.47 -4.20 14.62
N LYS A 577 6.01 -3.70 13.47
CA LYS A 577 6.80 -3.51 12.24
C LYS A 577 6.98 -2.04 11.84
N SER A 578 6.40 -1.10 12.57
CA SER A 578 6.58 0.31 12.25
C SER A 578 8.01 0.76 12.51
N MET A 579 8.48 1.72 11.71
CA MET A 579 9.69 2.47 12.03
C MET A 579 9.49 3.36 13.26
N LEU A 580 10.60 3.70 13.90
CA LEU A 580 10.68 4.48 15.12
C LEU A 580 11.40 5.79 14.86
N PHE A 581 11.38 6.70 15.85
CA PHE A 581 12.25 7.87 15.86
C PHE A 581 13.18 7.86 17.06
N GLU A 582 14.42 8.30 16.85
CA GLU A 582 15.39 8.59 17.91
C GLU A 582 15.05 9.92 18.62
N PRO A 583 15.65 10.18 19.80
CA PRO A 583 15.44 11.44 20.52
C PRO A 583 15.82 12.71 19.75
N ASP A 584 16.70 12.58 18.75
CA ASP A 584 17.10 13.67 17.85
C ASP A 584 16.10 13.93 16.71
N GLY A 585 14.98 13.19 16.67
CA GLY A 585 13.91 13.32 15.69
C GLY A 585 14.11 12.54 14.40
N PHE A 586 15.27 11.89 14.20
CA PHE A 586 15.51 11.10 12.99
C PHE A 586 15.04 9.65 13.15
N ILE A 587 15.05 8.89 12.06
CA ILE A 587 14.49 7.53 12.04
C ILE A 587 15.37 6.48 12.74
N ALA A 588 14.71 5.43 13.23
CA ALA A 588 15.32 4.21 13.75
C ALA A 588 14.55 2.96 13.34
N PRO A 589 15.25 1.84 13.05
CA PRO A 589 14.60 0.56 12.91
C PRO A 589 14.15 0.01 14.27
N ARG A 590 13.18 -0.90 14.24
CA ARG A 590 12.84 -1.74 15.40
C ARG A 590 14.04 -2.62 15.76
N ARG A 591 14.21 -2.90 17.06
CA ARG A 591 15.22 -3.85 17.53
C ARG A 591 14.92 -5.24 16.94
N PRO A 592 15.93 -6.02 16.53
CA PRO A 592 15.72 -7.38 16.05
C PRO A 592 15.28 -8.31 17.20
N GLY A 593 14.81 -9.50 16.83
CA GLY A 593 14.38 -10.54 17.76
C GLY A 593 12.88 -10.75 17.79
N ASP A 594 12.44 -11.65 18.67
CA ASP A 594 11.04 -12.01 18.81
C ASP A 594 10.30 -10.99 19.68
N ARG A 595 9.59 -10.07 19.01
CA ARG A 595 8.99 -8.88 19.62
C ARG A 595 7.57 -8.65 19.11
N ILE A 596 6.68 -8.22 20.01
CA ILE A 596 5.31 -7.79 19.70
C ILE A 596 5.08 -6.43 20.35
N ASP A 597 4.42 -5.52 19.63
CA ASP A 597 3.91 -4.25 20.13
C ASP A 597 2.54 -4.03 19.50
N GLY A 598 1.47 -4.24 20.26
CA GLY A 598 0.11 -4.17 19.75
C GLY A 598 -0.82 -3.36 20.65
N TYR A 599 -1.87 -2.83 20.03
CA TYR A 599 -2.88 -2.02 20.69
C TYR A 599 -4.25 -2.66 20.46
N LEU A 600 -4.98 -2.89 21.55
CA LEU A 600 -6.36 -3.34 21.55
C LEU A 600 -7.25 -2.17 21.96
N PHE A 601 -8.11 -1.74 21.04
CA PHE A 601 -9.13 -0.73 21.29
C PHE A 601 -10.44 -1.43 21.62
N SER A 602 -11.05 -1.07 22.74
CA SER A 602 -12.30 -1.61 23.28
C SER A 602 -13.25 -0.47 23.58
N TYR A 603 -14.21 -0.25 22.68
CA TYR A 603 -15.07 0.95 22.71
C TYR A 603 -16.54 0.62 22.53
N GLY A 604 -16.89 -0.67 22.36
CA GLY A 604 -18.23 -1.04 21.99
C GLY A 604 -18.61 -0.35 20.68
N HIS A 605 -19.64 0.46 20.69
CA HIS A 605 -20.11 1.15 19.49
C HIS A 605 -19.89 2.68 19.54
N ASP A 606 -19.09 3.16 20.50
CA ASP A 606 -18.70 4.57 20.61
C ASP A 606 -17.52 4.88 19.68
N TYR A 607 -17.81 4.93 18.38
CA TYR A 607 -16.83 5.14 17.32
C TYR A 607 -16.12 6.50 17.43
N GLU A 608 -16.81 7.54 17.88
CA GLU A 608 -16.19 8.86 18.04
C GLU A 608 -15.18 8.88 19.18
N ARG A 609 -15.49 8.23 20.32
CA ARG A 609 -14.58 8.16 21.46
C ARG A 609 -13.30 7.40 21.11
N VAL A 610 -13.38 6.29 20.37
CA VAL A 610 -12.17 5.56 19.97
C VAL A 610 -11.32 6.35 18.98
N MET A 611 -11.94 7.10 18.06
CA MET A 611 -11.18 7.98 17.17
C MET A 611 -10.45 9.09 17.93
N LYS A 612 -11.06 9.66 18.99
CA LYS A 612 -10.37 10.61 19.88
C LYS A 612 -9.20 9.96 20.60
N ALA A 613 -9.35 8.71 21.08
CA ALA A 613 -8.24 7.97 21.70
C ALA A 613 -7.11 7.68 20.69
N PHE A 614 -7.44 7.32 19.45
CA PHE A 614 -6.48 7.15 18.36
C PHE A 614 -5.69 8.44 18.14
N PHE A 615 -6.36 9.58 17.92
CA PHE A 615 -5.68 10.86 17.75
C PHE A 615 -4.86 11.30 18.96
N ALA A 616 -5.27 10.95 20.18
CA ALA A 616 -4.47 11.22 21.37
C ALA A 616 -3.13 10.47 21.35
N ILE A 617 -3.14 9.19 20.97
CA ILE A 617 -1.96 8.32 20.86
C ILE A 617 -1.09 8.71 19.67
N SER A 618 -1.72 8.93 18.52
CA SER A 618 -1.05 9.12 17.24
C SER A 618 -0.87 10.58 16.84
N GLY A 619 -1.19 11.55 17.71
CA GLY A 619 -1.26 12.96 17.32
C GLY A 619 -2.52 13.31 16.51
N LYS A 620 -2.93 14.57 16.61
CA LYS A 620 -4.11 15.12 15.94
C LYS A 620 -3.84 15.38 14.44
N GLN A 621 -4.91 15.48 13.66
CA GLN A 621 -4.81 16.10 12.33
C GLN A 621 -4.45 17.59 12.50
N PRO A 622 -3.44 18.10 11.78
CA PRO A 622 -3.16 19.53 11.82
C PRO A 622 -4.25 20.31 11.07
N ARG A 623 -4.49 21.54 11.52
CA ARG A 623 -5.38 22.48 10.84
C ARG A 623 -4.78 22.83 9.48
N LEU A 624 -5.57 22.67 8.42
CA LEU A 624 -5.17 23.11 7.08
C LEU A 624 -5.21 24.65 6.96
N PRO A 625 -4.32 25.27 6.17
CA PRO A 625 -4.50 26.63 5.70
C PRO A 625 -5.84 26.79 4.98
N ARG A 626 -6.50 27.95 5.14
CA ARG A 626 -7.84 28.19 4.59
C ARG A 626 -7.91 28.03 3.06
N TRP A 627 -6.89 28.51 2.35
CA TRP A 627 -6.77 28.39 0.90
C TRP A 627 -6.75 26.93 0.40
N ALA A 628 -6.33 25.96 1.22
CA ALA A 628 -6.31 24.55 0.84
C ALA A 628 -7.73 23.99 0.64
N LEU A 629 -8.76 24.63 1.22
CA LEU A 629 -10.15 24.16 1.18
C LEU A 629 -10.88 24.55 -0.11
N GLY A 630 -10.30 25.41 -0.94
CA GLY A 630 -10.85 25.84 -2.23
C GLY A 630 -10.77 24.79 -3.34
N ASN A 631 -10.83 25.26 -4.58
CA ASN A 631 -10.70 24.45 -5.79
C ASN A 631 -9.24 24.44 -6.24
N TRP A 632 -8.71 23.25 -6.51
CA TRP A 632 -7.35 23.08 -7.00
C TRP A 632 -7.40 22.73 -8.49
N TRP A 633 -6.56 23.39 -9.28
CA TRP A 633 -6.32 23.00 -10.67
C TRP A 633 -5.03 22.21 -10.79
N SER A 634 -5.12 21.03 -11.38
CA SER A 634 -4.02 20.15 -11.69
C SER A 634 -4.30 19.40 -13.00
N ARG A 635 -3.25 19.07 -13.73
CA ARG A 635 -3.28 18.15 -14.87
C ARG A 635 -1.85 17.77 -15.19
N TYR A 636 -1.59 16.49 -15.43
CA TYR A 636 -0.33 16.08 -16.03
C TYR A 636 -0.31 16.59 -17.47
N TYR A 637 0.32 17.74 -17.74
CA TYR A 637 0.37 18.32 -19.08
C TYR A 637 1.53 19.32 -19.21
N ALA A 638 2.19 19.31 -20.36
CA ALA A 638 3.33 20.17 -20.69
C ALA A 638 2.91 21.61 -21.01
N TYR A 639 2.40 22.33 -20.01
CA TYR A 639 2.04 23.73 -20.15
C TYR A 639 3.29 24.63 -20.28
N SER A 640 3.24 25.59 -21.20
CA SER A 640 4.12 26.76 -21.11
C SER A 640 3.61 27.78 -20.09
N ASP A 641 4.47 28.68 -19.65
CA ASP A 641 4.12 29.84 -18.81
C ASP A 641 2.90 30.62 -19.34
N ASP A 642 2.92 31.04 -20.60
CA ASP A 642 1.83 31.76 -21.26
C ASP A 642 0.52 30.95 -21.29
N GLN A 643 0.60 29.65 -21.59
CA GLN A 643 -0.58 28.79 -21.66
C GLN A 643 -1.23 28.60 -20.29
N TYR A 644 -0.42 28.35 -19.26
CA TYR A 644 -0.92 28.12 -17.91
C TYR A 644 -1.50 29.41 -17.30
N LEU A 645 -0.84 30.56 -17.49
CA LEU A 645 -1.37 31.85 -17.03
C LEU A 645 -2.66 32.23 -17.75
N ALA A 646 -2.75 32.03 -19.07
CA ALA A 646 -3.97 32.25 -19.83
C ALA A 646 -5.11 31.32 -19.36
N LEU A 647 -4.79 30.08 -18.95
CA LEU A 647 -5.75 29.16 -18.37
C LEU A 647 -6.29 29.68 -17.03
N MET A 648 -5.42 30.15 -16.13
CA MET A 648 -5.85 30.77 -14.86
C MET A 648 -6.71 32.02 -15.09
N ASP A 649 -6.35 32.85 -16.07
CA ASP A 649 -7.14 34.02 -16.46
C ASP A 649 -8.51 33.62 -17.02
N ARG A 650 -8.58 32.54 -17.80
CA ARG A 650 -9.85 32.01 -18.30
C ARG A 650 -10.76 31.51 -17.16
N PHE A 651 -10.22 30.83 -16.16
CA PHE A 651 -11.00 30.45 -14.96
C PHE A 651 -11.62 31.68 -14.27
N ARG A 652 -10.82 32.75 -14.10
CA ARG A 652 -11.32 34.03 -13.56
C ARG A 652 -12.41 34.63 -14.45
N ASP A 653 -12.21 34.67 -15.76
CA ASP A 653 -13.16 35.28 -16.71
C ASP A 653 -14.49 34.49 -16.77
N GLU A 654 -14.46 33.18 -16.54
CA GLU A 654 -15.64 32.30 -16.39
C GLU A 654 -16.25 32.35 -14.97
N ALA A 655 -15.70 33.21 -14.09
CA ALA A 655 -16.07 33.35 -12.69
C ALA A 655 -16.06 32.01 -11.93
N ILE A 656 -15.00 31.22 -12.13
CA ILE A 656 -14.74 29.96 -11.44
C ILE A 656 -13.47 30.14 -10.61
N PRO A 657 -13.59 30.33 -9.28
CA PRO A 657 -12.43 30.61 -8.46
C PRO A 657 -11.59 29.37 -8.20
N LEU A 658 -10.27 29.59 -8.09
CA LEU A 658 -9.25 28.62 -7.75
C LEU A 658 -8.45 29.11 -6.54
N SER A 659 -7.81 28.20 -5.81
CA SER A 659 -6.92 28.55 -4.70
C SER A 659 -5.52 27.94 -4.82
N VAL A 660 -5.37 26.85 -5.59
CA VAL A 660 -4.09 26.17 -5.78
C VAL A 660 -3.87 25.85 -7.26
N ALA A 661 -2.68 26.18 -7.74
CA ALA A 661 -2.11 25.80 -9.01
C ALA A 661 -1.08 24.68 -8.80
N VAL A 662 -1.38 23.49 -9.33
CA VAL A 662 -0.52 22.31 -9.23
C VAL A 662 0.16 22.08 -10.58
N LEU A 663 1.49 22.21 -10.62
CA LEU A 663 2.28 21.85 -11.80
C LEU A 663 2.80 20.43 -11.67
N ASP A 664 2.56 19.66 -12.72
CA ASP A 664 3.04 18.29 -12.85
C ASP A 664 4.40 18.22 -13.55
N MET A 665 4.92 17.01 -13.77
CA MET A 665 6.23 16.62 -14.32
C MET A 665 6.98 17.66 -15.16
N ASP A 666 6.33 18.24 -16.18
CA ASP A 666 6.98 19.08 -17.18
C ASP A 666 7.46 20.46 -16.67
N TRP A 667 7.22 20.81 -15.40
CA TRP A 667 7.89 21.95 -14.76
C TRP A 667 9.42 21.79 -14.81
N HIS A 668 9.93 20.55 -14.71
CA HIS A 668 11.33 20.22 -14.86
C HIS A 668 11.64 19.56 -16.21
N GLN A 669 12.93 19.40 -16.51
CA GLN A 669 13.37 18.72 -17.73
C GLN A 669 13.03 17.23 -17.68
N VAL A 670 12.12 16.79 -18.55
CA VAL A 670 11.66 15.38 -18.63
C VAL A 670 12.19 14.62 -19.85
N LYS A 671 12.70 15.33 -20.88
CA LYS A 671 13.19 14.74 -22.14
C LYS A 671 14.43 15.48 -22.66
N GLY A 672 15.41 14.75 -23.19
CA GLY A 672 16.62 15.30 -23.81
C GLY A 672 17.79 14.32 -23.78
N ASP A 673 18.70 14.40 -24.76
CA ASP A 673 19.86 13.48 -24.85
C ASP A 673 20.82 13.58 -23.65
N HIS A 674 20.80 14.70 -22.93
CA HIS A 674 21.60 14.93 -21.72
C HIS A 674 20.97 14.38 -20.44
N ILE A 675 19.72 13.91 -20.49
CA ILE A 675 19.00 13.36 -19.34
C ILE A 675 19.25 11.84 -19.29
N PRO A 676 19.93 11.32 -18.26
CA PRO A 676 20.41 9.93 -18.24
C PRO A 676 19.38 8.92 -17.70
N HIS A 677 18.14 9.33 -17.42
CA HIS A 677 17.07 8.50 -16.85
C HIS A 677 15.73 8.74 -17.57
N ALA A 678 14.69 8.02 -17.15
CA ALA A 678 13.36 8.03 -17.77
C ALA A 678 12.57 9.36 -17.67
N GLY A 679 13.20 10.44 -17.18
CA GLY A 679 12.59 11.76 -17.07
C GLY A 679 11.59 11.96 -15.91
N TRP A 680 11.42 10.99 -15.00
CA TRP A 680 10.51 11.12 -13.86
C TRP A 680 11.05 12.00 -12.73
N THR A 681 12.34 11.88 -12.40
CA THR A 681 12.97 12.73 -11.39
C THR A 681 13.57 13.95 -12.07
N GLY A 682 13.43 15.13 -11.49
CA GLY A 682 14.21 16.29 -11.93
C GLY A 682 14.07 17.50 -11.03
N TYR A 683 15.09 18.35 -11.04
CA TYR A 683 15.23 19.52 -10.16
C TYR A 683 15.67 20.78 -10.91
N THR A 684 15.52 20.77 -12.22
CA THR A 684 15.91 21.86 -13.12
C THR A 684 14.73 22.26 -13.97
N TRP A 685 14.35 23.53 -13.87
CA TRP A 685 13.29 24.12 -14.68
C TRP A 685 13.45 23.82 -16.17
N ASN A 686 12.34 23.43 -16.78
CA ASN A 686 12.26 23.31 -18.22
C ASN A 686 12.11 24.70 -18.86
N THR A 687 13.23 25.32 -19.21
CA THR A 687 13.26 26.67 -19.81
C THR A 687 12.68 26.74 -21.22
N ASP A 688 12.35 25.59 -21.84
CA ASP A 688 11.59 25.60 -23.09
C ASP A 688 10.12 25.97 -22.86
N LEU A 689 9.56 25.58 -21.71
CA LEU A 689 8.19 25.85 -21.28
C LEU A 689 8.06 27.06 -20.36
N PHE A 690 9.00 27.24 -19.42
CA PHE A 690 8.99 28.30 -18.41
C PHE A 690 10.19 29.23 -18.61
N LYS A 691 10.01 30.34 -19.34
CA LYS A 691 11.13 31.21 -19.72
C LYS A 691 11.72 31.95 -18.53
N ASP A 692 10.87 32.35 -17.60
CA ASP A 692 11.23 32.98 -16.34
C ASP A 692 10.36 32.39 -15.21
N PRO A 693 10.82 31.32 -14.55
CA PRO A 693 10.04 30.64 -13.52
C PRO A 693 9.64 31.54 -12.36
N ARG A 694 10.50 32.47 -11.93
CA ARG A 694 10.22 33.41 -10.84
C ARG A 694 9.13 34.41 -11.21
N ALA A 695 9.18 34.95 -12.43
CA ALA A 695 8.12 35.82 -12.91
C ALA A 695 6.80 35.06 -13.06
N PHE A 696 6.86 33.80 -13.51
CA PHE A 696 5.69 32.93 -13.66
C PHE A 696 5.00 32.62 -12.32
N THR A 697 5.73 32.16 -11.31
CA THR A 697 5.17 31.89 -9.97
C THR A 697 4.68 33.17 -9.29
N ALA A 698 5.41 34.28 -9.40
CA ALA A 698 4.96 35.58 -8.91
C ALA A 698 3.64 36.02 -9.57
N ALA A 699 3.44 35.71 -10.85
CA ALA A 699 2.18 35.98 -11.55
C ALA A 699 1.03 35.10 -11.06
N LEU A 700 1.29 33.87 -10.62
CA LEU A 700 0.30 33.01 -9.95
C LEU A 700 -0.04 33.53 -8.55
N HIS A 701 0.97 33.93 -7.76
CA HIS A 701 0.75 34.54 -6.45
C HIS A 701 -0.03 35.85 -6.53
N ALA A 702 0.21 36.68 -7.54
CA ALA A 702 -0.56 37.91 -7.81
C ALA A 702 -2.03 37.63 -8.15
N ARG A 703 -2.39 36.39 -8.50
CA ARG A 703 -3.76 35.91 -8.70
C ARG A 703 -4.33 35.22 -7.46
N ASN A 704 -3.67 35.36 -6.30
CA ASN A 704 -3.98 34.71 -5.03
C ASN A 704 -4.01 33.17 -5.13
N LEU A 705 -3.15 32.58 -5.95
CA LEU A 705 -3.01 31.13 -6.08
C LEU A 705 -1.75 30.65 -5.38
N LYS A 706 -1.86 29.57 -4.61
CA LYS A 706 -0.71 28.83 -4.09
C LYS A 706 -0.16 27.87 -5.13
N VAL A 707 1.15 27.67 -5.14
CA VAL A 707 1.85 26.90 -6.16
C VAL A 707 2.52 25.68 -5.55
N THR A 708 2.36 24.53 -6.19
CA THR A 708 3.05 23.30 -5.81
C THR A 708 3.54 22.56 -7.04
N PHE A 709 4.65 21.84 -6.89
CA PHE A 709 5.29 21.05 -7.93
C PHE A 709 5.24 19.57 -7.57
N ASN A 710 4.98 18.72 -8.57
CA ASN A 710 5.13 17.27 -8.46
C ASN A 710 6.63 16.91 -8.34
N ASP A 711 6.99 16.15 -7.30
CA ASP A 711 8.33 15.62 -7.05
C ASP A 711 8.29 14.07 -6.98
N HIS A 712 9.06 13.45 -7.87
CA HIS A 712 9.39 12.03 -7.84
C HIS A 712 10.88 11.86 -7.55
N PRO A 713 11.32 11.76 -6.28
CA PRO A 713 12.74 11.88 -5.95
C PRO A 713 13.58 10.62 -6.22
N HIS A 714 12.96 9.54 -6.70
CA HIS A 714 13.57 8.20 -6.80
C HIS A 714 14.90 8.14 -7.57
N GLY A 715 15.00 8.87 -8.70
CA GLY A 715 16.18 8.88 -9.56
C GLY A 715 17.40 9.59 -8.94
N GLY A 716 17.24 10.27 -7.80
CA GLY A 716 18.30 11.06 -7.19
C GLY A 716 18.66 12.30 -8.03
N VAL A 717 19.88 12.82 -7.85
CA VAL A 717 20.35 14.06 -8.48
C VAL A 717 21.51 13.76 -9.43
N HIS A 718 21.33 14.08 -10.71
CA HIS A 718 22.31 13.83 -11.76
C HIS A 718 23.03 15.12 -12.19
N HIS A 719 24.20 15.00 -12.82
CA HIS A 719 25.06 16.14 -13.16
C HIS A 719 24.50 17.16 -14.16
N HIS A 720 23.37 16.86 -14.81
CA HIS A 720 22.69 17.82 -15.66
C HIS A 720 21.79 18.78 -14.86
N GLU A 721 21.50 18.43 -13.60
CA GLU A 721 20.66 19.22 -12.73
C GLU A 721 21.39 20.49 -12.26
N ALA A 722 20.70 21.63 -12.26
CA ALA A 722 21.24 22.93 -11.90
C ALA A 722 21.84 22.95 -10.48
N GLN A 723 21.22 22.20 -9.55
CA GLN A 723 21.65 22.13 -8.14
C GLN A 723 22.65 20.98 -7.86
N TYR A 724 23.08 20.22 -8.87
CA TYR A 724 23.95 19.06 -8.66
C TYR A 724 25.26 19.42 -7.95
N ASP A 725 25.95 20.47 -8.39
CA ASP A 725 27.24 20.86 -7.81
C ASP A 725 27.09 21.27 -6.34
N ALA A 726 26.04 22.02 -6.01
CA ALA A 726 25.73 22.43 -4.64
C ALA A 726 25.38 21.21 -3.76
N MET A 727 24.58 20.29 -4.28
CA MET A 727 24.22 19.03 -3.59
C MET A 727 25.45 18.14 -3.38
N ALA A 728 26.33 18.01 -4.38
CA ALA A 728 27.57 17.22 -4.30
C ALA A 728 28.49 17.78 -3.20
N LEU A 729 28.71 19.10 -3.19
CA LEU A 729 29.52 19.77 -2.18
C LEU A 729 28.93 19.63 -0.77
N ALA A 730 27.60 19.75 -0.63
CA ALA A 730 26.91 19.56 0.65
C ALA A 730 27.07 18.12 1.21
N LEU A 731 27.28 17.14 0.32
CA LEU A 731 27.54 15.74 0.67
C LEU A 731 29.04 15.40 0.73
N GLY A 732 29.94 16.38 0.62
CA GLY A 732 31.39 16.16 0.63
C GLY A 732 31.92 15.41 -0.60
N ARG A 733 31.20 15.45 -1.73
CA ARG A 733 31.58 14.78 -2.99
C ARG A 733 32.20 15.78 -3.96
N ASP A 734 33.13 15.31 -4.81
CA ASP A 734 33.72 16.11 -5.87
C ASP A 734 32.79 16.19 -7.10
N PRO A 735 32.19 17.35 -7.41
CA PRO A 735 31.26 17.50 -8.53
C PRO A 735 31.92 17.27 -9.90
N SER A 736 33.25 17.41 -10.01
CA SER A 736 33.97 17.24 -11.28
C SER A 736 33.88 15.80 -11.81
N THR A 737 33.59 14.83 -10.94
CA THR A 737 33.41 13.42 -11.28
C THR A 737 32.11 13.15 -12.07
N LYS A 738 31.12 14.05 -11.95
CA LYS A 738 29.77 13.92 -12.56
C LYS A 738 29.04 12.63 -12.20
N ALA A 739 29.43 11.97 -11.11
CA ALA A 739 28.80 10.75 -10.63
C ALA A 739 27.39 11.05 -10.06
N PRO A 740 26.36 10.26 -10.38
CA PRO A 740 25.02 10.50 -9.86
C PRO A 740 24.96 10.43 -8.33
N ILE A 741 24.16 11.30 -7.71
CA ILE A 741 23.85 11.26 -6.29
C ILE A 741 22.55 10.45 -6.16
N LEU A 742 22.68 9.17 -5.79
CA LEU A 742 21.54 8.28 -5.60
C LEU A 742 20.66 8.75 -4.44
N PHE A 743 19.35 8.55 -4.58
CA PHE A 743 18.38 8.88 -3.54
C PHE A 743 18.53 7.94 -2.33
N ASP A 744 18.84 8.50 -1.16
CA ASP A 744 18.89 7.75 0.10
C ASP A 744 18.26 8.57 1.24
N PRO A 745 16.95 8.41 1.50
CA PRO A 745 16.27 9.16 2.55
C PRO A 745 16.62 8.67 3.96
N THR A 746 17.43 7.60 4.08
CA THR A 746 17.89 7.08 5.37
C THR A 746 19.22 7.69 5.82
N ASP A 747 19.86 8.48 4.95
CA ASP A 747 21.08 9.24 5.27
C ASP A 747 20.71 10.66 5.73
N ARG A 748 21.23 11.05 6.91
CA ARG A 748 20.97 12.36 7.53
C ARG A 748 21.52 13.52 6.72
N ARG A 749 22.75 13.38 6.19
CA ARG A 749 23.38 14.42 5.35
C ARG A 749 22.62 14.55 4.04
N PHE A 750 22.19 13.43 3.46
CA PHE A 750 21.34 13.42 2.28
C PHE A 750 20.04 14.16 2.54
N MET A 751 19.26 13.79 3.56
CA MET A 751 17.99 14.44 3.86
C MET A 751 18.14 15.93 4.17
N HIS A 752 19.18 16.30 4.91
CA HIS A 752 19.47 17.71 5.18
C HIS A 752 19.75 18.48 3.88
N ALA A 753 20.64 17.99 3.02
CA ALA A 753 20.97 18.63 1.75
C ALA A 753 19.78 18.62 0.76
N TYR A 754 19.00 17.54 0.73
CA TYR A 754 17.80 17.40 -0.09
C TYR A 754 16.77 18.48 0.26
N LEU A 755 16.49 18.71 1.54
CA LEU A 755 15.58 19.77 1.95
C LEU A 755 16.21 21.16 1.82
N ASN A 756 17.43 21.36 2.35
CA ASN A 756 18.01 22.68 2.60
C ASN A 756 18.85 23.26 1.45
N THR A 757 19.18 22.45 0.45
CA THR A 757 19.93 22.88 -0.73
C THR A 757 19.09 22.71 -1.97
N LEU A 758 18.59 21.49 -2.21
CA LEU A 758 17.86 21.16 -3.43
C LEU A 758 16.47 21.80 -3.45
N HIS A 759 15.64 21.55 -2.43
CA HIS A 759 14.26 22.05 -2.38
C HIS A 759 14.20 23.55 -2.09
N ARG A 760 15.03 24.06 -1.17
CA ARG A 760 15.10 25.51 -0.86
C ARG A 760 15.30 26.37 -2.10
N ALA A 761 16.16 25.94 -3.03
CA ALA A 761 16.38 26.70 -4.26
C ALA A 761 15.13 26.84 -5.13
N LEU A 762 14.28 25.81 -5.17
CA LEU A 762 13.03 25.79 -5.93
C LEU A 762 11.87 26.48 -5.19
N GLU A 763 11.90 26.47 -3.86
CA GLU A 763 10.97 27.26 -3.03
C GLU A 763 11.26 28.76 -3.12
N ASP A 764 12.54 29.15 -3.22
CA ASP A 764 12.95 30.52 -3.52
C ASP A 764 12.45 31.00 -4.91
N ASP A 765 12.11 30.07 -5.80
CA ASP A 765 11.47 30.35 -7.08
C ASP A 765 9.94 30.45 -6.98
N GLY A 766 9.34 30.22 -5.80
CA GLY A 766 7.92 30.44 -5.52
C GLY A 766 7.07 29.18 -5.29
N CYS A 767 7.68 28.02 -5.03
CA CYS A 767 6.95 26.83 -4.56
C CYS A 767 6.47 27.03 -3.10
N ASP A 768 5.17 26.92 -2.84
CA ASP A 768 4.59 27.09 -1.50
C ASP A 768 4.60 25.78 -0.67
N PHE A 769 4.50 24.63 -1.33
CA PHE A 769 4.52 23.28 -0.73
C PHE A 769 4.75 22.20 -1.81
N TRP A 770 5.03 20.97 -1.40
CA TRP A 770 5.40 19.89 -2.33
C TRP A 770 4.33 18.82 -2.53
N TRP A 771 4.13 18.41 -3.79
CA TRP A 771 3.45 17.17 -4.13
C TRP A 771 4.48 16.04 -4.20
N ILE A 772 4.50 15.21 -3.16
CA ILE A 772 5.43 14.09 -3.00
C ILE A 772 4.76 12.84 -3.59
N ASP A 773 5.15 12.46 -4.80
CA ASP A 773 4.55 11.33 -5.50
C ASP A 773 5.47 10.09 -5.48
N TRP A 774 5.51 9.41 -4.32
CA TRP A 774 6.32 8.21 -4.14
C TRP A 774 5.51 6.93 -4.40
N GLN A 775 5.90 6.20 -5.46
CA GLN A 775 5.26 4.95 -5.89
C GLN A 775 6.20 3.72 -5.81
N GLN A 776 7.47 3.91 -5.41
CA GLN A 776 8.50 2.87 -5.48
C GLN A 776 8.47 1.86 -4.31
N GLY A 777 7.38 1.87 -3.54
CA GLY A 777 7.13 0.93 -2.45
C GLY A 777 7.86 1.27 -1.14
N PRO A 778 7.77 0.38 -0.14
CA PRO A 778 8.18 0.66 1.24
C PRO A 778 9.64 0.27 1.54
N TYR A 779 10.50 0.17 0.53
CA TYR A 779 11.86 -0.38 0.70
C TYR A 779 12.90 0.74 0.64
N SER A 780 13.87 0.67 1.55
CA SER A 780 15.02 1.58 1.63
C SER A 780 16.28 0.83 2.06
N ARG A 781 17.41 1.53 2.18
CA ARG A 781 18.69 0.95 2.59
C ARG A 781 18.64 0.30 3.97
N ILE A 782 17.82 0.83 4.89
CA ILE A 782 17.63 0.27 6.23
C ILE A 782 16.33 -0.56 6.22
N PRO A 783 16.37 -1.87 6.53
CA PRO A 783 15.17 -2.71 6.56
C PRO A 783 14.10 -2.18 7.53
N GLY A 784 12.85 -2.17 7.07
CA GLY A 784 11.69 -1.73 7.87
C GLY A 784 11.40 -0.23 7.82
N ILE A 785 12.15 0.53 7.04
CA ILE A 785 11.99 1.98 6.87
C ILE A 785 11.30 2.27 5.51
N ASP A 786 10.08 2.82 5.55
CA ASP A 786 9.28 3.17 4.36
C ASP A 786 9.56 4.61 3.89
N PRO A 787 10.15 4.81 2.70
CA PRO A 787 10.49 6.15 2.19
C PRO A 787 9.33 7.13 2.13
N LEU A 788 8.11 6.70 1.76
CA LEU A 788 6.95 7.59 1.69
C LEU A 788 6.65 8.21 3.06
N TRP A 789 6.79 7.41 4.12
CA TRP A 789 6.54 7.87 5.48
C TRP A 789 7.57 8.93 5.88
N LEU A 790 8.87 8.71 5.58
CA LEU A 790 9.93 9.67 5.84
C LEU A 790 9.74 10.97 5.08
N LEU A 791 9.44 10.86 3.79
CA LEU A 791 9.22 12.01 2.92
C LEU A 791 8.06 12.84 3.47
N ASN A 792 6.92 12.22 3.78
CA ASN A 792 5.77 12.92 4.36
C ASN A 792 6.13 13.63 5.67
N HIS A 793 6.85 12.94 6.55
CA HIS A 793 7.27 13.48 7.84
C HIS A 793 8.18 14.70 7.70
N PHE A 794 9.29 14.57 6.98
CA PHE A 794 10.30 15.62 6.92
C PHE A 794 9.89 16.79 6.03
N HIS A 795 9.23 16.56 4.90
CA HIS A 795 8.70 17.66 4.08
C HIS A 795 7.65 18.47 4.84
N TYR A 796 6.78 17.83 5.62
CA TYR A 796 5.78 18.55 6.41
C TYR A 796 6.44 19.40 7.51
N LEU A 797 7.42 18.84 8.25
CA LEU A 797 8.13 19.60 9.27
C LEU A 797 8.92 20.74 8.65
N ASP A 798 9.61 20.51 7.55
CA ASP A 798 10.34 21.55 6.83
C ASP A 798 9.40 22.65 6.33
N ASN A 799 8.28 22.30 5.69
CA ASN A 799 7.29 23.28 5.27
C ASN A 799 6.72 24.09 6.46
N THR A 800 6.50 23.43 7.61
CA THR A 800 6.04 24.11 8.83
C THR A 800 7.05 25.14 9.34
N LEU A 801 8.35 24.80 9.35
CA LEU A 801 9.42 25.71 9.78
C LEU A 801 9.53 26.96 8.89
N GLN A 802 9.11 26.86 7.65
CA GLN A 802 9.29 27.88 6.61
C GLN A 802 8.01 28.70 6.41
N SER A 803 6.90 28.20 6.93
CA SER A 803 5.61 28.86 6.95
C SER A 803 5.67 30.16 7.76
N PRO A 804 5.41 31.33 7.13
CA PRO A 804 5.41 32.61 7.84
C PRO A 804 4.46 32.58 9.03
N ASN A 805 4.91 33.08 10.19
CA ASN A 805 4.10 33.16 11.42
C ASN A 805 3.49 31.83 11.88
N ASN A 806 4.12 30.69 11.53
CA ASN A 806 3.71 29.34 11.95
C ASN A 806 2.23 29.05 11.63
N THR A 807 1.79 29.37 10.40
CA THR A 807 0.40 29.10 9.95
C THR A 807 0.06 27.60 9.86
N GLY A 808 1.08 26.74 9.96
CA GLY A 808 1.02 25.29 9.76
C GLY A 808 1.73 24.90 8.46
N GLY A 809 2.21 23.66 8.40
CA GLY A 809 2.73 23.07 7.17
C GLY A 809 1.63 22.42 6.33
N LEU A 810 1.91 22.21 5.05
CA LEU A 810 1.12 21.40 4.15
C LEU A 810 2.04 20.59 3.24
N ILE A 811 1.65 19.35 2.94
CA ILE A 811 2.22 18.56 1.85
C ILE A 811 1.09 18.06 0.96
N PHE A 812 1.40 17.40 -0.15
CA PHE A 812 0.43 16.65 -0.91
C PHE A 812 0.99 15.27 -1.26
N SER A 813 0.46 14.19 -0.68
CA SER A 813 1.06 12.86 -0.84
C SER A 813 0.09 11.70 -0.62
N ARG A 814 0.57 10.45 -0.70
CA ARG A 814 -0.22 9.22 -0.57
C ARG A 814 -0.35 8.77 0.89
N TYR A 815 -1.31 7.88 1.15
CA TYR A 815 -1.49 7.28 2.47
C TYR A 815 -0.32 6.34 2.80
N ALA A 816 0.39 6.61 3.90
CA ALA A 816 1.59 5.86 4.31
C ALA A 816 1.32 4.81 5.41
N GLY A 817 0.06 4.66 5.85
CA GLY A 817 -0.31 3.80 6.98
C GLY A 817 -0.70 4.60 8.24
N PRO A 818 -1.01 3.92 9.36
CA PRO A 818 -1.46 4.56 10.59
C PRO A 818 -0.51 5.67 11.08
N GLY A 819 -1.08 6.80 11.49
CA GLY A 819 -0.33 7.99 11.89
C GLY A 819 -0.04 8.99 10.77
N SER A 820 -0.22 8.62 9.50
CA SER A 820 0.06 9.52 8.37
C SER A 820 -0.89 10.71 8.26
N HIS A 821 -2.04 10.70 8.94
CA HIS A 821 -2.98 11.84 8.99
C HIS A 821 -2.41 13.10 9.63
N ARG A 822 -1.25 12.98 10.29
CA ARG A 822 -0.48 14.12 10.78
C ARG A 822 0.14 14.95 9.66
N TYR A 823 0.19 14.43 8.43
CA TYR A 823 0.81 15.09 7.27
C TYR A 823 -0.19 15.17 6.10
N PRO A 824 -1.28 15.95 6.24
CA PRO A 824 -2.18 16.20 5.13
C PRO A 824 -1.52 17.12 4.10
N VAL A 825 -1.98 17.12 2.86
CA VAL A 825 -3.17 16.49 2.28
C VAL A 825 -2.85 15.14 1.63
N GLY A 826 -3.71 14.14 1.83
CA GLY A 826 -3.63 12.86 1.14
C GLY A 826 -4.14 12.87 -0.30
N PHE A 827 -3.77 11.90 -1.13
CA PHE A 827 -4.46 11.62 -2.40
C PHE A 827 -4.61 10.14 -2.71
N SER A 828 -5.68 9.82 -3.44
CA SER A 828 -6.09 8.46 -3.74
C SER A 828 -5.23 7.72 -4.75
N GLY A 829 -4.45 8.39 -5.57
CA GLY A 829 -3.79 7.78 -6.73
C GLY A 829 -4.62 7.75 -8.00
N ASP A 830 -4.09 7.04 -8.99
CA ASP A 830 -4.36 7.16 -10.41
C ASP A 830 -5.55 6.28 -10.84
N SER A 831 -6.73 6.61 -10.30
CA SER A 831 -7.97 5.86 -10.55
C SER A 831 -8.47 5.97 -12.00
N LEU A 832 -9.15 4.93 -12.49
CA LEU A 832 -9.76 4.98 -13.83
C LEU A 832 -10.98 5.91 -13.88
N ALA A 833 -11.14 6.65 -14.98
CA ALA A 833 -12.27 7.54 -15.24
C ALA A 833 -13.52 6.76 -15.69
N THR A 834 -14.15 6.03 -14.75
CA THR A 834 -15.35 5.20 -14.99
C THR A 834 -16.43 5.46 -13.94
N TRP A 835 -17.67 5.05 -14.25
CA TRP A 835 -18.77 5.06 -13.28
C TRP A 835 -18.53 4.12 -12.09
N ALA A 836 -17.79 3.02 -12.29
CA ALA A 836 -17.44 2.10 -11.20
C ALA A 836 -16.52 2.78 -10.19
N SER A 837 -15.49 3.49 -10.66
CA SER A 837 -14.62 4.30 -9.81
C SER A 837 -15.40 5.39 -9.09
N LEU A 838 -16.24 6.16 -9.80
CA LEU A 838 -17.09 7.17 -9.15
C LEU A 838 -18.00 6.56 -8.07
N ALA A 839 -18.55 5.36 -8.29
CA ALA A 839 -19.40 4.68 -7.32
C ALA A 839 -18.64 4.23 -6.05
N PHE A 840 -17.33 4.01 -6.14
CA PHE A 840 -16.50 3.65 -4.99
C PHE A 840 -15.98 4.85 -4.20
N GLN A 841 -15.74 5.99 -4.86
CA GLN A 841 -15.16 7.18 -4.22
C GLN A 841 -15.89 7.63 -2.93
N PRO A 842 -17.25 7.63 -2.84
CA PRO A 842 -17.95 7.95 -1.59
C PRO A 842 -17.62 7.00 -0.44
N GLU A 843 -17.65 5.68 -0.67
CA GLU A 843 -17.27 4.66 0.33
C GLU A 843 -15.82 4.88 0.76
N PHE A 844 -14.92 4.94 -0.22
CA PHE A 844 -13.48 5.08 0.01
C PHE A 844 -13.13 6.36 0.78
N THR A 845 -13.81 7.47 0.50
CA THR A 845 -13.67 8.75 1.23
C THR A 845 -14.20 8.65 2.65
N ALA A 846 -15.37 8.03 2.85
CA ALA A 846 -15.97 7.92 4.17
C ALA A 846 -15.22 6.96 5.08
N THR A 847 -14.74 5.82 4.57
CA THR A 847 -14.01 4.84 5.36
C THR A 847 -12.59 5.30 5.73
N ALA A 848 -11.97 6.21 4.98
CA ALA A 848 -10.67 6.79 5.35
C ALA A 848 -10.67 7.43 6.75
N SER A 849 -11.83 7.95 7.17
CA SER A 849 -12.05 8.47 8.52
C SER A 849 -11.94 7.41 9.62
N ASN A 850 -12.20 6.13 9.31
CA ASN A 850 -12.05 5.02 10.27
C ASN A 850 -10.58 4.74 10.63
N ILE A 851 -9.62 5.34 9.93
CA ILE A 851 -8.18 5.33 10.31
C ILE A 851 -7.63 6.75 10.48
N GLY A 852 -8.54 7.72 10.68
CA GLY A 852 -8.20 9.09 10.95
C GLY A 852 -7.61 9.85 9.78
N TYR A 853 -7.67 9.35 8.53
CA TYR A 853 -7.10 10.00 7.34
C TYR A 853 -8.16 10.85 6.60
N GLY A 854 -8.67 11.88 7.28
CA GLY A 854 -9.85 12.62 6.83
C GLY A 854 -9.60 13.78 5.85
N TRP A 855 -8.37 14.30 5.76
CA TRP A 855 -8.01 15.40 4.85
C TRP A 855 -7.23 14.87 3.64
N TRP A 856 -7.97 14.52 2.61
CA TRP A 856 -7.41 13.89 1.41
C TRP A 856 -8.26 14.21 0.17
N SER A 857 -7.69 13.95 -1.00
CA SER A 857 -8.27 14.23 -2.30
C SER A 857 -8.34 12.97 -3.16
N HIS A 858 -9.13 13.03 -4.22
CA HIS A 858 -9.06 12.12 -5.34
C HIS A 858 -9.11 12.95 -6.63
N ASP A 859 -8.84 12.29 -7.76
CA ASP A 859 -8.86 12.96 -9.06
C ASP A 859 -10.30 13.19 -9.51
N VAL A 860 -10.79 14.41 -9.33
CA VAL A 860 -12.17 14.76 -9.68
C VAL A 860 -12.35 14.66 -11.20
N GLY A 861 -13.15 13.68 -11.61
CA GLY A 861 -13.37 13.28 -13.00
C GLY A 861 -12.51 12.09 -13.47
N GLY A 862 -11.75 11.46 -12.57
CA GLY A 862 -10.88 10.31 -12.83
C GLY A 862 -9.53 10.68 -13.46
N HIS A 863 -8.49 9.92 -13.12
CA HIS A 863 -7.12 10.17 -13.56
C HIS A 863 -6.92 9.83 -15.04
N MET A 864 -7.17 8.56 -15.39
CA MET A 864 -6.80 7.99 -16.68
C MET A 864 -7.80 6.96 -17.21
N GLY A 865 -7.58 6.50 -18.44
CA GLY A 865 -8.44 5.51 -19.08
C GLY A 865 -9.87 6.00 -19.25
N GLY A 866 -10.80 5.05 -19.36
CA GLY A 866 -12.22 5.34 -19.57
C GLY A 866 -12.54 5.88 -20.96
N ALA A 867 -13.75 6.42 -21.09
CA ALA A 867 -14.24 7.09 -22.30
C ALA A 867 -14.79 8.46 -21.93
N ARG A 868 -14.89 9.35 -22.92
CA ARG A 868 -15.48 10.67 -22.70
C ARG A 868 -16.95 10.54 -22.30
N ASP A 869 -17.24 10.97 -21.09
CA ASP A 869 -18.60 11.03 -20.54
C ASP A 869 -18.74 12.35 -19.76
N ASP A 870 -19.48 13.29 -20.35
CA ASP A 870 -19.67 14.62 -19.75
C ASP A 870 -20.49 14.56 -18.46
N GLU A 871 -21.42 13.61 -18.38
CA GLU A 871 -22.26 13.42 -17.20
C GLU A 871 -21.45 12.86 -16.03
N LEU A 872 -20.59 11.86 -16.31
CA LEU A 872 -19.66 11.31 -15.33
C LEU A 872 -18.80 12.42 -14.71
N ALA A 873 -18.20 13.28 -15.55
CA ALA A 873 -17.36 14.38 -15.08
C ALA A 873 -18.15 15.39 -14.22
N ALA A 874 -19.37 15.76 -14.64
CA ALA A 874 -20.22 16.67 -13.87
C ALA A 874 -20.66 16.06 -12.52
N ARG A 875 -21.02 14.77 -12.49
CA ARG A 875 -21.35 14.04 -11.25
C ARG A 875 -20.14 13.92 -10.32
N TRP A 876 -18.94 13.74 -10.88
CA TRP A 876 -17.72 13.71 -10.09
C TRP A 876 -17.41 15.08 -9.49
N VAL A 877 -17.61 16.17 -10.23
CA VAL A 877 -17.47 17.54 -9.66
C VAL A 877 -18.45 17.73 -8.50
N GLN A 878 -19.69 17.27 -8.62
CA GLN A 878 -20.68 17.33 -7.52
C GLN A 878 -20.20 16.60 -6.27
N LEU A 879 -19.65 15.38 -6.42
CA LEU A 879 -19.00 14.68 -5.31
C LEU A 879 -17.80 15.46 -4.75
N GLY A 880 -16.95 16.00 -5.63
CA GLY A 880 -15.76 16.77 -5.25
C GLY A 880 -16.09 17.97 -4.36
N VAL A 881 -17.23 18.64 -4.58
CA VAL A 881 -17.70 19.73 -3.72
C VAL A 881 -17.88 19.28 -2.26
N PHE A 882 -18.35 18.06 -2.05
CA PHE A 882 -18.57 17.44 -0.74
C PHE A 882 -17.49 16.42 -0.37
N SER A 883 -16.30 16.55 -0.97
CA SER A 883 -15.11 15.80 -0.57
C SER A 883 -14.20 16.66 0.31
N PRO A 884 -13.24 16.09 1.07
CA PRO A 884 -12.38 16.89 1.93
C PRO A 884 -11.57 17.94 1.17
N ILE A 885 -10.96 17.55 0.04
CA ILE A 885 -10.24 18.44 -0.87
C ILE A 885 -10.75 18.23 -2.30
N LEU A 886 -11.08 19.34 -2.98
CA LEU A 886 -11.52 19.32 -4.38
C LEU A 886 -10.33 19.62 -5.30
N ARG A 887 -9.82 18.57 -5.96
CA ARG A 887 -8.74 18.68 -6.95
C ARG A 887 -9.19 18.15 -8.31
N LEU A 888 -9.26 19.05 -9.29
CA LEU A 888 -9.37 18.65 -10.70
C LEU A 888 -8.01 18.14 -11.13
N HIS A 889 -7.94 16.92 -11.66
CA HIS A 889 -6.70 16.30 -12.14
C HIS A 889 -6.97 15.25 -13.22
N ALA A 890 -5.99 15.02 -14.10
CA ALA A 890 -6.03 14.02 -15.16
C ALA A 890 -4.63 13.77 -15.75
N SER A 891 -4.49 12.64 -16.44
CA SER A 891 -3.28 12.26 -17.19
C SER A 891 -3.05 13.09 -18.47
N CYS A 892 -1.89 12.92 -19.10
CA CYS A 892 -1.35 13.72 -20.22
C CYS A 892 -2.00 13.59 -21.60
N GLY A 893 -3.23 13.10 -21.67
CA GLY A 893 -3.99 13.06 -22.92
C GLY A 893 -4.57 14.42 -23.30
N GLU A 894 -4.55 14.78 -24.60
CA GLU A 894 -5.23 15.98 -25.13
C GLU A 894 -6.72 16.02 -24.76
N PHE A 895 -7.37 14.84 -24.73
CA PHE A 895 -8.82 14.69 -24.56
C PHE A 895 -9.27 14.34 -23.14
N THR A 896 -8.33 14.22 -22.18
CA THR A 896 -8.63 13.79 -20.79
C THR A 896 -8.87 14.96 -19.83
N SER A 897 -8.87 16.18 -20.36
CA SER A 897 -8.88 17.40 -19.55
C SER A 897 -10.16 17.68 -18.79
N LYS A 898 -10.05 18.48 -17.72
CA LYS A 898 -11.11 18.76 -16.74
C LYS A 898 -11.62 20.21 -16.74
N GLU A 899 -11.26 21.03 -17.73
CA GLU A 899 -11.80 22.38 -17.81
C GLU A 899 -13.31 22.34 -18.12
N PRO A 900 -14.17 23.03 -17.36
CA PRO A 900 -15.62 22.98 -17.56
C PRO A 900 -16.09 23.33 -18.99
N TRP A 901 -15.46 24.32 -19.63
CA TRP A 901 -15.78 24.74 -21.01
C TRP A 901 -15.32 23.75 -22.09
N GLY A 902 -14.64 22.68 -21.72
CA GLY A 902 -14.36 21.55 -22.62
C GLY A 902 -15.54 20.58 -22.74
N TYR A 903 -16.59 20.73 -21.93
CA TYR A 903 -17.76 19.85 -21.87
C TYR A 903 -18.96 20.47 -22.58
N GLY A 904 -19.98 19.66 -22.91
CA GLY A 904 -21.23 20.15 -23.46
C GLY A 904 -21.87 21.19 -22.53
N ARG A 905 -22.55 22.19 -23.10
CA ARG A 905 -23.06 23.38 -22.37
C ARG A 905 -23.85 23.08 -21.09
N GLU A 906 -24.59 21.96 -21.06
CA GLU A 906 -25.30 21.51 -19.85
C GLU A 906 -24.31 21.23 -18.71
N CYS A 907 -23.32 20.38 -18.97
CA CYS A 907 -22.31 19.99 -17.99
C CYS A 907 -21.32 21.11 -17.67
N GLU A 908 -20.93 21.92 -18.65
CA GLU A 908 -20.14 23.15 -18.45
C GLU A 908 -20.78 24.06 -17.39
N ARG A 909 -22.07 24.37 -17.55
CA ARG A 909 -22.81 25.23 -16.63
C ARG A 909 -22.94 24.59 -15.24
N VAL A 910 -23.23 23.29 -15.19
CA VAL A 910 -23.34 22.53 -13.93
C VAL A 910 -22.01 22.55 -13.18
N MET A 911 -20.91 22.18 -13.84
CA MET A 911 -19.58 22.16 -13.23
C MET A 911 -19.18 23.55 -12.71
N GLY A 912 -19.36 24.61 -13.51
CA GLY A 912 -19.06 25.99 -13.07
C GLY A 912 -19.88 26.43 -11.86
N ARG A 913 -21.18 26.06 -11.79
CA ARG A 913 -22.03 26.35 -10.63
C ARG A 913 -21.52 25.65 -9.36
N TRP A 914 -21.20 24.37 -9.45
CA TRP A 914 -20.74 23.57 -8.31
C TRP A 914 -19.34 24.00 -7.82
N LEU A 915 -18.43 24.34 -8.74
CA LEU A 915 -17.10 24.87 -8.38
C LEU A 915 -17.20 26.23 -7.66
N ARG A 916 -18.12 27.12 -8.07
CA ARG A 916 -18.42 28.34 -7.28
C ARG A 916 -18.97 27.99 -5.91
N TRP A 917 -19.89 27.02 -5.84
CA TRP A 917 -20.49 26.61 -4.57
C TRP A 917 -19.46 26.04 -3.59
N ARG A 918 -18.45 25.30 -4.06
CA ARG A 918 -17.32 24.85 -3.23
C ARG A 918 -16.61 26.01 -2.54
N HIS A 919 -16.30 27.09 -3.26
CA HIS A 919 -15.68 28.27 -2.65
C HIS A 919 -16.62 28.98 -1.67
N ARG A 920 -17.92 29.03 -1.99
CA ARG A 920 -18.92 29.56 -1.05
C ARG A 920 -19.00 28.75 0.23
N LEU A 921 -18.72 27.45 0.18
CA LEU A 921 -18.74 26.55 1.34
C LEU A 921 -17.52 26.69 2.26
N VAL A 922 -16.48 27.43 1.87
CA VAL A 922 -15.24 27.52 2.65
C VAL A 922 -15.45 27.99 4.11
N PRO A 923 -16.35 28.94 4.45
CA PRO A 923 -16.62 29.28 5.85
C PRO A 923 -17.09 28.08 6.69
N TYR A 924 -17.92 27.20 6.12
CA TYR A 924 -18.34 25.96 6.76
C TYR A 924 -17.18 24.96 6.90
N LEU A 925 -16.44 24.73 5.81
CA LEU A 925 -15.30 23.82 5.79
C LEU A 925 -14.21 24.22 6.79
N PHE A 926 -13.90 25.52 6.84
CA PHE A 926 -12.91 26.07 7.74
C PHE A 926 -13.37 25.96 9.20
N GLY A 927 -14.68 26.10 9.46
CA GLY A 927 -15.24 25.85 10.78
C GLY A 927 -15.01 24.42 11.28
N VAL A 928 -15.21 23.42 10.41
CA VAL A 928 -14.91 22.01 10.74
C VAL A 928 -13.40 21.80 10.93
N ASN A 929 -12.59 22.40 10.07
CA ASN A 929 -11.12 22.33 10.13
C ASN A 929 -10.54 22.91 11.43
N VAL A 930 -11.06 24.03 11.92
CA VAL A 930 -10.65 24.63 13.21
C VAL A 930 -11.19 23.82 14.39
N GLY A 931 -12.46 23.42 14.37
CA GLY A 931 -13.09 22.65 15.45
C GLY A 931 -12.45 21.29 15.72
N GLY A 932 -11.69 20.73 14.76
CA GLY A 932 -10.89 19.52 14.95
C GLY A 932 -9.53 19.73 15.63
N GLY A 933 -9.01 20.96 15.64
CA GLY A 933 -7.68 21.29 16.16
C GLY A 933 -7.65 21.65 17.65
N GLU A 934 -8.69 22.33 18.14
CA GLU A 934 -8.75 22.89 19.49
C GLU A 934 -9.60 22.07 20.47
N GLU A 935 -9.48 22.37 21.78
CA GLU A 935 -9.75 21.51 22.95
C GLU A 935 -11.19 20.99 23.15
N ASP A 936 -12.16 21.30 22.28
CA ASP A 936 -13.59 21.04 22.48
C ASP A 936 -14.11 19.71 21.90
N GLY A 937 -13.30 18.65 21.99
CA GLY A 937 -13.80 17.27 21.94
C GLY A 937 -14.56 16.84 20.67
N GLY A 938 -14.58 17.59 19.58
CA GLY A 938 -15.03 17.12 18.26
C GLY A 938 -14.01 16.17 17.64
N SER A 939 -14.44 15.25 16.76
CA SER A 939 -13.48 14.35 16.08
C SER A 939 -12.63 15.07 15.01
N GLY A 940 -13.00 16.29 14.61
CA GLY A 940 -12.32 17.04 13.54
C GLY A 940 -12.48 16.45 12.14
N VAL A 941 -13.24 15.37 12.02
CA VAL A 941 -13.44 14.64 10.76
C VAL A 941 -14.61 15.23 10.00
N LEU A 942 -14.36 15.68 8.76
CA LEU A 942 -15.37 16.26 7.88
C LEU A 942 -16.32 15.22 7.29
N VAL A 943 -15.82 14.12 6.74
CA VAL A 943 -16.65 13.08 6.11
C VAL A 943 -16.76 11.88 7.05
N ARG A 944 -17.98 11.55 7.50
CA ARG A 944 -18.21 10.45 8.45
C ARG A 944 -19.25 9.46 7.92
N PRO A 945 -18.96 8.16 7.88
CA PRO A 945 -19.98 7.14 7.61
C PRO A 945 -21.17 7.26 8.57
N LEU A 946 -22.39 6.99 8.11
CA LEU A 946 -23.61 7.13 8.93
C LEU A 946 -23.57 6.32 10.23
N TYR A 947 -22.91 5.17 10.21
CA TYR A 947 -22.83 4.28 11.36
C TYR A 947 -22.02 4.87 12.53
N TRP A 948 -21.26 5.95 12.33
CA TRP A 948 -20.64 6.69 13.43
C TRP A 948 -21.67 7.20 14.43
N ARG A 949 -22.80 7.70 13.91
CA ARG A 949 -23.91 8.25 14.71
C ARG A 949 -24.99 7.21 15.00
N PHE A 950 -25.14 6.22 14.14
CA PHE A 950 -26.17 5.18 14.24
C PHE A 950 -25.59 3.76 14.24
N PRO A 951 -24.74 3.42 15.22
CA PRO A 951 -24.04 2.13 15.21
C PRO A 951 -24.95 0.92 15.46
N GLU A 952 -26.16 1.13 16.00
CA GLU A 952 -27.16 0.08 16.23
C GLU A 952 -28.13 -0.11 15.05
N ARG A 953 -27.96 0.65 13.96
CA ARG A 953 -28.88 0.67 12.82
C ARG A 953 -28.23 0.00 11.61
N GLU A 954 -28.75 -1.16 11.21
CA GLU A 954 -28.25 -1.88 10.02
C GLU A 954 -28.36 -1.04 8.75
N GLU A 955 -29.33 -0.14 8.68
CA GLU A 955 -29.54 0.78 7.57
C GLU A 955 -28.28 1.63 7.31
N ALA A 956 -27.63 2.12 8.38
CA ALA A 956 -26.42 2.92 8.30
C ALA A 956 -25.23 2.15 7.70
N TYR A 957 -25.16 0.83 7.88
CA TYR A 957 -24.11 -0.03 7.31
C TYR A 957 -24.41 -0.46 5.87
N LYS A 958 -25.66 -0.38 5.42
CA LYS A 958 -26.10 -0.74 4.07
C LYS A 958 -25.99 0.41 3.06
N ARG A 959 -25.50 1.58 3.50
CA ARG A 959 -25.34 2.79 2.69
C ARG A 959 -23.88 3.27 2.69
N PRO A 960 -22.93 2.47 2.16
CA PRO A 960 -21.51 2.82 2.19
C PRO A 960 -21.19 4.11 1.41
N GLY A 961 -22.02 4.47 0.43
CA GLY A 961 -21.86 5.72 -0.33
C GLY A 961 -22.57 6.94 0.27
N GLU A 962 -23.26 6.80 1.39
CA GLU A 962 -23.95 7.90 2.07
C GLU A 962 -23.18 8.29 3.33
N PHE A 963 -22.98 9.59 3.56
CA PHE A 963 -22.15 10.06 4.66
C PHE A 963 -22.64 11.38 5.24
N TYR A 964 -22.28 11.60 6.50
CA TYR A 964 -22.31 12.93 7.11
C TYR A 964 -21.16 13.77 6.58
N PHE A 965 -21.48 15.00 6.17
CA PHE A 965 -20.53 16.04 5.82
C PHE A 965 -20.62 17.14 6.88
N GLY A 966 -19.62 17.19 7.76
CA GLY A 966 -19.67 17.86 9.06
C GLY A 966 -20.79 17.29 9.94
N GLU A 967 -21.36 18.11 10.83
CA GLU A 967 -22.30 17.63 11.86
C GLU A 967 -23.77 17.55 11.40
N GLY A 968 -24.14 18.34 10.37
CA GLY A 968 -25.56 18.63 10.07
C GLY A 968 -26.03 18.24 8.68
N LEU A 969 -25.12 17.89 7.75
CA LEU A 969 -25.48 17.55 6.37
C LEU A 969 -25.29 16.06 6.11
N VAL A 970 -26.30 15.43 5.52
CA VAL A 970 -26.20 14.07 4.97
C VAL A 970 -26.12 14.20 3.45
N VAL A 971 -25.06 13.65 2.86
CA VAL A 971 -24.80 13.73 1.42
C VAL A 971 -24.95 12.33 0.83
N ALA A 972 -25.73 12.22 -0.24
CA ALA A 972 -25.90 10.98 -1.01
C ALA A 972 -25.49 11.22 -2.47
N PRO A 973 -24.20 11.03 -2.81
CA PRO A 973 -23.69 11.29 -4.15
C PRO A 973 -24.41 10.49 -5.24
N VAL A 974 -24.69 11.13 -6.38
CA VAL A 974 -25.27 10.46 -7.54
C VAL A 974 -24.16 9.82 -8.36
N VAL A 975 -24.05 8.50 -8.26
CA VAL A 975 -22.97 7.71 -8.89
C VAL A 975 -23.48 6.77 -9.99
N LYS A 976 -24.66 7.06 -10.53
CA LYS A 976 -25.27 6.33 -11.65
C LYS A 976 -25.67 7.30 -12.75
N GLN A 977 -25.56 6.83 -13.99
CA GLN A 977 -26.03 7.56 -15.17
C GLN A 977 -27.54 7.80 -15.12
N ARG A 978 -27.99 8.94 -15.64
CA ARG A 978 -29.41 9.31 -15.70
C ARG A 978 -30.18 8.45 -16.67
N GLU A 979 -31.41 8.14 -16.30
CA GLU A 979 -32.36 7.50 -17.19
C GLU A 979 -32.77 8.48 -18.31
N ARG A 980 -32.68 8.04 -19.57
CA ARG A 980 -32.91 8.92 -20.73
C ARG A 980 -34.35 9.41 -20.81
N SER A 981 -35.31 8.59 -20.40
CA SER A 981 -36.73 8.92 -20.46
C SER A 981 -37.15 9.99 -19.46
N THR A 982 -36.44 10.15 -18.34
CA THR A 982 -36.79 11.15 -17.31
C THR A 982 -35.75 12.25 -17.15
N GLY A 983 -34.50 12.01 -17.56
CA GLY A 983 -33.37 12.89 -17.31
C GLY A 983 -32.89 12.86 -15.85
N CYS A 984 -33.40 11.93 -15.04
CA CYS A 984 -33.07 11.78 -13.63
C CYS A 984 -32.16 10.57 -13.39
N SER A 985 -31.22 10.71 -12.46
CA SER A 985 -30.50 9.60 -11.86
C SER A 985 -31.12 9.27 -10.51
N GLU A 986 -31.12 8.00 -10.14
CA GLU A 986 -31.57 7.53 -8.83
C GLU A 986 -30.42 7.36 -7.83
N VAL A 987 -30.73 7.52 -6.55
CA VAL A 987 -29.86 7.14 -5.43
C VAL A 987 -30.71 6.62 -4.28
N ASP A 988 -30.31 5.49 -3.70
CA ASP A 988 -30.97 4.92 -2.53
C ASP A 988 -30.39 5.60 -1.28
N VAL A 989 -31.27 6.23 -0.49
CA VAL A 989 -30.91 7.05 0.68
C VAL A 989 -31.64 6.52 1.90
N TRP A 990 -30.92 6.35 3.01
CA TRP A 990 -31.57 6.16 4.31
C TRP A 990 -31.63 7.49 5.04
N VAL A 991 -32.79 8.16 5.01
CA VAL A 991 -32.94 9.44 5.69
C VAL A 991 -32.91 9.20 7.21
N PRO A 992 -31.92 9.76 7.95
CA PRO A 992 -31.79 9.49 9.38
C PRO A 992 -33.01 9.96 10.19
N PRO A 993 -33.18 9.49 11.43
CA PRO A 993 -34.30 9.90 12.28
C PRO A 993 -34.44 11.42 12.45
N GLY A 994 -35.68 11.91 12.40
CA GLY A 994 -36.00 13.34 12.43
C GLY A 994 -36.38 13.87 11.04
N ARG A 995 -36.79 15.13 10.97
CA ARG A 995 -37.11 15.77 9.69
C ARG A 995 -35.87 16.41 9.10
N HIS A 996 -35.74 16.27 7.79
CA HIS A 996 -34.62 16.79 7.01
C HIS A 996 -35.15 17.62 5.84
N VAL A 997 -34.38 18.59 5.40
CA VAL A 997 -34.68 19.40 4.23
C VAL A 997 -33.57 19.20 3.22
N ASP A 998 -33.91 18.86 1.98
CA ASP A 998 -32.93 18.91 0.89
C ASP A 998 -32.60 20.37 0.61
N VAL A 999 -31.34 20.75 0.83
CA VAL A 999 -30.87 22.14 0.81
C VAL A 999 -31.09 22.79 -0.56
N PHE A 1000 -31.02 22.02 -1.65
CA PHE A 1000 -31.09 22.54 -3.01
C PHE A 1000 -32.51 22.56 -3.59
N THR A 1001 -33.37 21.63 -3.15
CA THR A 1001 -34.76 21.55 -3.63
C THR A 1001 -35.79 22.15 -2.67
N GLY A 1002 -35.40 22.37 -1.40
CA GLY A 1002 -36.32 22.77 -0.33
C GLY A 1002 -37.28 21.67 0.12
N THR A 1003 -37.25 20.50 -0.52
CA THR A 1003 -38.14 19.37 -0.21
C THR A 1003 -37.91 18.90 1.22
N VAL A 1004 -39.00 18.77 1.96
CA VAL A 1004 -39.00 18.29 3.35
C VAL A 1004 -39.20 16.79 3.36
N TYR A 1005 -38.35 16.07 4.07
CA TYR A 1005 -38.42 14.63 4.26
C TYR A 1005 -38.64 14.29 5.73
N ASP A 1006 -39.68 13.53 6.03
CA ASP A 1006 -39.73 12.78 7.29
C ASP A 1006 -38.74 11.62 7.21
N GLY A 1007 -37.85 11.53 8.19
CA GLY A 1007 -36.78 10.54 8.24
C GLY A 1007 -37.16 9.22 8.91
N ASP A 1008 -36.13 8.48 9.32
CA ASP A 1008 -36.19 7.09 9.82
C ASP A 1008 -36.74 6.09 8.78
N ARG A 1009 -36.38 6.27 7.51
CA ARG A 1009 -36.83 5.40 6.42
C ARG A 1009 -35.92 5.46 5.19
N ASP A 1010 -35.99 4.40 4.40
CA ASP A 1010 -35.40 4.34 3.07
C ASP A 1010 -36.25 5.12 2.06
N ILE A 1011 -35.60 5.97 1.28
CA ILE A 1011 -36.20 6.70 0.17
C ILE A 1011 -35.26 6.58 -1.02
N ARG A 1012 -35.83 6.27 -2.19
CA ARG A 1012 -35.11 6.45 -3.44
C ARG A 1012 -35.32 7.87 -3.92
N MET A 1013 -34.22 8.62 -4.00
CA MET A 1013 -34.22 10.01 -4.44
C MET A 1013 -33.82 10.12 -5.90
N TYR A 1014 -34.43 11.05 -6.62
CA TYR A 1014 -34.23 11.27 -8.04
C TYR A 1014 -33.73 12.68 -8.30
N ARG A 1015 -32.58 12.83 -8.97
CA ARG A 1015 -32.02 14.14 -9.30
C ARG A 1015 -31.67 14.23 -10.78
N THR A 1016 -32.02 15.36 -11.40
CA THR A 1016 -31.47 15.74 -12.69
C THR A 1016 -29.97 16.03 -12.55
N ILE A 1017 -29.28 16.29 -13.66
CA ILE A 1017 -27.86 16.63 -13.63
C ILE A 1017 -27.57 17.92 -12.84
N GLU A 1018 -28.56 18.78 -12.60
CA GLU A 1018 -28.41 20.00 -11.81
C GLU A 1018 -28.21 19.74 -10.32
N GLY A 1019 -28.76 18.64 -9.81
CA GLY A 1019 -28.98 18.44 -8.38
C GLY A 1019 -28.20 17.26 -7.80
N LEU A 1020 -27.94 17.37 -6.50
CA LEU A 1020 -27.35 16.35 -5.64
C LEU A 1020 -28.17 16.32 -4.34
N PRO A 1021 -28.57 15.16 -3.80
CA PRO A 1021 -29.25 15.11 -2.51
C PRO A 1021 -28.28 15.50 -1.39
N VAL A 1022 -28.60 16.60 -0.72
CA VAL A 1022 -27.90 17.09 0.47
C VAL A 1022 -28.95 17.48 1.48
N LEU A 1023 -29.10 16.65 2.50
CA LEU A 1023 -30.17 16.74 3.48
C LEU A 1023 -29.63 17.40 4.75
N ALA A 1024 -30.23 18.53 5.13
CA ALA A 1024 -29.94 19.22 6.38
C ALA A 1024 -31.02 18.88 7.41
N ALA A 1025 -30.63 18.37 8.57
CA ALA A 1025 -31.56 18.11 9.68
C ALA A 1025 -32.12 19.42 10.25
N GLU A 1026 -33.30 19.38 10.87
CA GLU A 1026 -33.79 20.50 11.70
C GLU A 1026 -32.72 20.94 12.72
N GLY A 1027 -32.48 22.25 12.83
CA GLY A 1027 -31.42 22.85 13.66
C GLY A 1027 -30.08 23.07 12.94
N THR A 1028 -29.93 22.61 11.70
CA THR A 1028 -28.69 22.80 10.93
C THR A 1028 -28.49 24.26 10.53
N ILE A 1029 -27.28 24.78 10.76
CA ILE A 1029 -26.83 26.10 10.32
C ILE A 1029 -25.61 25.94 9.42
N VAL A 1030 -25.66 26.45 8.18
CA VAL A 1030 -24.55 26.39 7.21
C VAL A 1030 -24.13 27.81 6.81
N PRO A 1031 -22.98 28.32 7.31
CA PRO A 1031 -22.41 29.57 6.83
C PRO A 1031 -21.75 29.39 5.46
N LEU A 1032 -22.07 30.31 4.55
CA LEU A 1032 -21.52 30.42 3.21
C LEU A 1032 -20.94 31.82 2.98
N ASP A 1033 -20.02 31.92 2.03
CA ASP A 1033 -19.67 33.21 1.44
C ASP A 1033 -20.91 33.83 0.80
N GLY A 1034 -21.18 35.09 1.16
CA GLY A 1034 -22.28 35.89 0.65
C GLY A 1034 -22.13 36.23 -0.83
N ASN A 1035 -20.90 36.21 -1.37
CA ASN A 1035 -20.65 36.38 -2.79
C ASN A 1035 -21.00 35.09 -3.56
N ARG A 1036 -21.80 35.23 -4.62
CA ARG A 1036 -22.21 34.11 -5.49
C ARG A 1036 -21.06 33.55 -6.33
N ALA A 1037 -20.04 34.37 -6.59
CA ALA A 1037 -18.80 33.98 -7.25
C ALA A 1037 -17.62 34.58 -6.46
N PRO A 1038 -17.18 33.91 -5.38
CA PRO A 1038 -16.02 34.35 -4.60
C PRO A 1038 -14.78 34.48 -5.48
N VAL A 1039 -13.81 35.28 -5.02
CA VAL A 1039 -12.51 35.43 -5.69
C VAL A 1039 -11.57 34.27 -5.35
N ASN A 1040 -10.44 34.21 -6.05
CA ASN A 1040 -9.38 33.23 -5.79
C ASN A 1040 -8.80 33.33 -4.37
N GLY A 1041 -8.23 32.22 -3.89
CA GLY A 1041 -7.42 32.19 -2.68
C GLY A 1041 -8.19 32.00 -1.37
N CYS A 1042 -9.52 32.02 -1.40
CA CYS A 1042 -10.37 31.76 -0.24
C CYS A 1042 -10.18 32.74 0.94
N VAL A 1043 -9.99 34.02 0.65
CA VAL A 1043 -9.92 35.11 1.67
C VAL A 1043 -11.17 35.14 2.57
N ASN A 1044 -11.08 35.85 3.70
CA ASN A 1044 -12.21 36.05 4.59
C ASN A 1044 -13.34 36.82 3.87
N PRO A 1045 -14.60 36.34 3.91
CA PRO A 1045 -15.70 37.01 3.22
C PRO A 1045 -16.04 38.39 3.81
N GLU A 1046 -16.37 39.35 2.96
CA GLU A 1046 -16.94 40.66 3.36
C GLU A 1046 -18.43 40.55 3.74
N ALA A 1047 -19.09 39.49 3.29
CA ALA A 1047 -20.48 39.20 3.59
C ALA A 1047 -20.72 37.69 3.71
N TYR A 1048 -21.73 37.31 4.49
CA TYR A 1048 -22.13 35.93 4.70
C TYR A 1048 -23.57 35.68 4.22
N GLU A 1049 -23.80 34.53 3.59
CA GLU A 1049 -25.13 33.92 3.48
C GLU A 1049 -25.20 32.73 4.46
N VAL A 1050 -26.17 32.73 5.38
CA VAL A 1050 -26.33 31.65 6.37
C VAL A 1050 -27.61 30.89 6.07
N LEU A 1051 -27.50 29.59 5.82
CA LEU A 1051 -28.64 28.69 5.69
C LEU A 1051 -29.05 28.19 7.08
N VAL A 1052 -30.34 28.27 7.42
CA VAL A 1052 -30.89 27.82 8.70
C VAL A 1052 -32.10 26.92 8.45
N VAL A 1053 -32.10 25.73 9.05
CA VAL A 1053 -33.27 24.83 9.05
C VAL A 1053 -33.97 24.92 10.40
N VAL A 1054 -35.19 25.45 10.43
CA VAL A 1054 -36.00 25.56 11.66
C VAL A 1054 -36.52 24.19 12.10
N GLY A 1055 -36.93 24.07 13.36
CA GLY A 1055 -37.53 22.86 13.95
C GLY A 1055 -36.80 22.36 15.20
N ARG A 1056 -35.53 22.74 15.39
CA ARG A 1056 -34.71 22.45 16.58
C ARG A 1056 -33.73 23.57 16.85
N ASP A 1057 -33.23 23.63 18.08
CA ASP A 1057 -32.12 24.51 18.43
C ASP A 1057 -30.90 24.16 17.58
N GLY A 1058 -30.12 25.17 17.22
CA GLY A 1058 -28.97 25.03 16.34
C GLY A 1058 -27.84 25.97 16.73
N GLU A 1059 -26.60 25.55 16.48
CA GLU A 1059 -25.44 26.40 16.65
C GLU A 1059 -24.42 26.17 15.54
N ALA A 1060 -23.70 27.24 15.19
CA ALA A 1060 -22.53 27.17 14.32
C ALA A 1060 -21.54 28.26 14.72
N VAL A 1061 -20.26 28.04 14.43
CA VAL A 1061 -19.21 29.05 14.62
C VAL A 1061 -18.52 29.28 13.29
N ILE A 1062 -18.54 30.54 12.84
CA ILE A 1062 -17.69 30.98 11.74
C ILE A 1062 -16.34 31.35 12.32
N TRP A 1063 -15.28 30.80 11.74
CA TRP A 1063 -13.92 31.14 12.08
C TRP A 1063 -13.27 31.94 10.95
N GLU A 1064 -12.52 32.96 11.34
CA GLU A 1064 -11.74 33.81 10.44
C GLU A 1064 -10.31 33.90 10.94
N ASP A 1065 -9.37 33.75 10.03
CA ASP A 1065 -7.96 33.97 10.32
C ASP A 1065 -7.58 35.39 9.87
N PRO A 1066 -7.11 36.29 10.74
CA PRO A 1066 -6.72 37.64 10.32
C PRO A 1066 -5.72 37.69 9.16
N ARG A 1067 -4.94 36.61 8.96
CA ARG A 1067 -3.97 36.49 7.86
C ARG A 1067 -4.64 36.32 6.49
N ASP A 1068 -5.89 35.87 6.47
CA ASP A 1068 -6.71 35.70 5.27
C ASP A 1068 -7.62 36.91 4.99
N ASP A 1069 -7.45 38.03 5.71
CA ASP A 1069 -8.12 39.30 5.38
C ASP A 1069 -7.60 39.88 4.05
N GLU A 1070 -8.41 40.71 3.37
CA GLU A 1070 -8.01 41.38 2.11
C GLU A 1070 -6.68 42.14 2.27
N VAL A 1071 -6.50 42.75 3.45
CA VAL A 1071 -5.21 43.23 3.93
C VAL A 1071 -4.79 42.30 5.07
N PRO A 1072 -3.80 41.41 4.86
CA PRO A 1072 -3.40 40.44 5.87
C PRO A 1072 -3.01 41.12 7.19
N GLY A 1073 -3.72 40.74 8.25
CA GLY A 1073 -3.46 41.17 9.62
C GLY A 1073 -2.63 40.15 10.41
N GLU A 1074 -2.30 40.52 11.64
CA GLU A 1074 -1.68 39.64 12.64
C GLU A 1074 -2.66 39.41 13.80
N GLY A 1075 -2.64 38.22 14.40
CA GLY A 1075 -3.44 37.92 15.58
C GLY A 1075 -3.93 36.48 15.65
N ALA A 1076 -4.66 36.17 16.72
CA ALA A 1076 -5.36 34.89 16.87
C ALA A 1076 -6.61 34.82 15.97
N LEU A 1077 -7.16 33.62 15.79
CA LEU A 1077 -8.42 33.42 15.08
C LEU A 1077 -9.55 34.24 15.70
N ARG A 1078 -10.43 34.78 14.85
CA ARG A 1078 -11.68 35.43 15.25
C ARG A 1078 -12.83 34.46 15.07
N SER A 1079 -13.80 34.49 15.99
CA SER A 1079 -15.00 33.65 15.90
C SER A 1079 -16.28 34.49 15.93
N ILE A 1080 -17.29 34.02 15.19
CA ILE A 1080 -18.65 34.55 15.18
C ILE A 1080 -19.59 33.37 15.47
N ARG A 1081 -20.21 33.38 16.65
CA ARG A 1081 -21.15 32.33 17.05
C ARG A 1081 -22.56 32.68 16.57
N LEU A 1082 -23.19 31.73 15.91
CA LEU A 1082 -24.58 31.74 15.45
C LEU A 1082 -25.37 30.81 16.37
N GLU A 1083 -26.39 31.32 17.03
CA GLU A 1083 -27.27 30.53 17.91
C GLU A 1083 -28.71 30.69 17.47
N TYR A 1084 -29.35 29.57 17.14
CA TYR A 1084 -30.77 29.51 16.81
C TYR A 1084 -31.55 28.83 17.94
N ASN A 1085 -32.49 29.57 18.54
CA ASN A 1085 -33.41 29.03 19.55
C ASN A 1085 -34.77 28.77 18.90
N GLN A 1086 -35.16 27.51 18.81
CA GLN A 1086 -36.40 27.08 18.17
C GLN A 1086 -37.63 27.54 18.93
N ALA A 1087 -37.62 27.45 20.27
CA ALA A 1087 -38.78 27.80 21.08
C ALA A 1087 -39.20 29.26 20.88
N ARG A 1088 -38.22 30.16 20.81
CA ARG A 1088 -38.43 31.60 20.56
C ARG A 1088 -38.47 31.95 19.07
N GLY A 1089 -37.95 31.09 18.20
CA GLY A 1089 -37.77 31.37 16.77
C GLY A 1089 -36.73 32.44 16.49
N GLN A 1090 -35.69 32.55 17.33
CA GLN A 1090 -34.71 33.62 17.27
C GLN A 1090 -33.33 33.10 16.84
N LEU A 1091 -32.76 33.69 15.78
CA LEU A 1091 -31.34 33.55 15.43
C LEU A 1091 -30.56 34.74 15.99
N THR A 1092 -29.49 34.49 16.74
CA THR A 1092 -28.64 35.52 17.36
C THR A 1092 -27.18 35.34 16.96
N PHE A 1093 -26.52 36.44 16.62
CA PHE A 1093 -25.07 36.48 16.34
C PHE A 1093 -24.51 37.90 16.47
N SER A 1094 -23.19 38.02 16.57
CA SER A 1094 -22.49 39.30 16.49
C SER A 1094 -22.10 39.64 15.05
N SER A 1095 -22.27 40.90 14.66
CA SER A 1095 -21.83 41.42 13.36
C SER A 1095 -20.95 42.66 13.55
N SER A 1096 -19.88 42.78 12.77
CA SER A 1096 -19.00 43.95 12.76
C SER A 1096 -18.51 44.22 11.34
N GLY A 1097 -19.07 45.24 10.68
CA GLY A 1097 -18.60 45.69 9.35
C GLY A 1097 -18.76 44.64 8.24
N LYS A 1098 -19.77 43.77 8.33
CA LYS A 1098 -20.06 42.72 7.34
C LYS A 1098 -21.53 42.71 6.95
N GLY A 1099 -21.79 42.38 5.69
CA GLY A 1099 -23.15 42.15 5.18
C GLY A 1099 -23.68 40.77 5.53
N TRP A 1100 -24.98 40.64 5.85
CA TRP A 1100 -25.57 39.35 6.21
C TRP A 1100 -26.86 39.08 5.44
N THR A 1101 -26.96 37.86 4.92
CA THR A 1101 -28.19 37.30 4.38
C THR A 1101 -28.50 36.02 5.14
N VAL A 1102 -29.65 35.95 5.80
CA VAL A 1102 -30.11 34.74 6.47
C VAL A 1102 -31.18 34.09 5.63
N ARG A 1103 -31.01 32.81 5.29
CA ARG A 1103 -31.98 32.02 4.55
C ARG A 1103 -32.53 30.92 5.45
N PHE A 1104 -33.83 31.00 5.77
CA PHE A 1104 -34.54 29.92 6.43
C PHE A 1104 -35.09 28.96 5.38
N VAL A 1105 -34.40 27.83 5.21
CA VAL A 1105 -34.66 26.86 4.13
C VAL A 1105 -36.04 26.22 4.33
N SER A 1106 -36.82 26.12 3.25
CA SER A 1106 -38.20 25.57 3.26
C SER A 1106 -39.18 26.31 4.18
N LEU A 1107 -38.89 27.57 4.52
CA LEU A 1107 -39.86 28.49 5.10
C LEU A 1107 -40.47 29.36 3.99
N MET A 1108 -41.61 28.93 3.43
CA MET A 1108 -42.20 29.50 2.20
C MET A 1108 -43.23 30.61 2.46
N HIS A 1109 -43.07 31.33 3.57
CA HIS A 1109 -43.89 32.50 3.90
C HIS A 1109 -43.07 33.48 4.74
N VAL A 1110 -43.47 34.75 4.75
CA VAL A 1110 -42.90 35.77 5.64
C VAL A 1110 -43.74 35.80 6.93
N PRO A 1111 -43.21 35.43 8.10
CA PRO A 1111 -43.95 35.49 9.36
C PRO A 1111 -44.39 36.92 9.67
N THR A 1112 -45.62 37.09 10.17
CA THR A 1112 -46.12 38.41 10.59
C THR A 1112 -45.36 38.99 11.78
N SER A 1113 -44.75 38.11 12.58
CA SER A 1113 -43.88 38.41 13.71
C SER A 1113 -42.45 38.76 13.30
N LEU A 1114 -42.09 38.67 12.01
CA LEU A 1114 -40.72 38.88 11.56
C LEU A 1114 -40.20 40.26 12.01
N ALA A 1115 -39.15 40.26 12.82
CA ALA A 1115 -38.44 41.45 13.21
C ALA A 1115 -36.93 41.20 13.21
N VAL A 1116 -36.16 42.21 12.83
CA VAL A 1116 -34.70 42.22 13.01
C VAL A 1116 -34.37 43.32 13.98
N SER A 1117 -33.58 43.01 15.01
CA SER A 1117 -33.07 44.01 15.94
C SER A 1117 -31.54 44.00 15.97
N VAL A 1118 -30.96 45.20 16.06
CA VAL A 1118 -29.52 45.43 16.22
C VAL A 1118 -29.32 46.16 17.54
N ASP A 1119 -28.59 45.54 18.48
CA ASP A 1119 -28.43 46.00 19.88
C ASP A 1119 -29.76 46.31 20.58
N GLY A 1120 -30.79 45.50 20.28
CA GLY A 1120 -32.14 45.64 20.83
C GLY A 1120 -33.01 46.72 20.17
N ALA A 1121 -32.48 47.49 19.22
CA ALA A 1121 -33.27 48.43 18.42
C ALA A 1121 -33.81 47.75 17.16
N VAL A 1122 -35.13 47.79 16.94
CA VAL A 1122 -35.77 47.20 15.76
C VAL A 1122 -35.41 47.98 14.49
N VAL A 1123 -34.94 47.26 13.47
CA VAL A 1123 -34.61 47.81 12.15
C VAL A 1123 -35.90 47.98 11.35
N VAL A 1124 -36.15 49.19 10.85
CA VAL A 1124 -37.33 49.49 10.02
C VAL A 1124 -37.02 49.20 8.56
N GLY A 1125 -37.92 48.51 7.86
CA GLY A 1125 -37.81 48.27 6.41
C GLY A 1125 -36.83 47.16 6.02
N VAL A 1126 -36.70 46.12 6.86
CA VAL A 1126 -35.92 44.91 6.53
C VAL A 1126 -36.41 44.29 5.21
N ASP A 1127 -35.47 44.02 4.30
CA ASP A 1127 -35.77 43.30 3.07
C ASP A 1127 -35.91 41.80 3.38
N ALA A 1128 -37.16 41.32 3.34
CA ALA A 1128 -37.50 39.93 3.57
C ALA A 1128 -38.48 39.41 2.52
N ALA A 1129 -38.10 38.33 1.84
CA ALA A 1129 -38.90 37.74 0.77
C ALA A 1129 -38.69 36.24 0.67
N VAL A 1130 -39.73 35.53 0.25
CA VAL A 1130 -39.63 34.11 -0.12
C VAL A 1130 -39.00 34.01 -1.50
N GLN A 1131 -38.02 33.11 -1.62
CA GLN A 1131 -37.42 32.74 -2.91
C GLN A 1131 -37.75 31.28 -3.21
N GLU A 1132 -38.52 31.06 -4.27
CA GLU A 1132 -38.94 29.72 -4.73
C GLU A 1132 -37.93 29.08 -5.69
N GLU A 1133 -37.20 29.90 -6.44
CA GLU A 1133 -36.19 29.48 -7.43
C GLU A 1133 -34.78 29.83 -6.95
N GLY A 1134 -33.80 28.99 -7.31
CA GLY A 1134 -32.37 29.23 -7.05
C GLY A 1134 -31.64 28.07 -6.38
N ASP A 1135 -30.55 28.37 -5.67
CA ASP A 1135 -29.69 27.36 -5.02
C ASP A 1135 -30.30 26.77 -3.75
N SER A 1136 -31.31 27.41 -3.14
CA SER A 1136 -31.97 26.92 -1.93
C SER A 1136 -33.30 27.66 -1.71
N PRO A 1137 -34.46 27.01 -1.85
CA PRO A 1137 -35.76 27.65 -1.62
C PRO A 1137 -36.02 27.98 -0.15
N GLY A 1138 -36.60 29.15 0.14
CA GLY A 1138 -36.95 29.55 1.51
C GLY A 1138 -37.09 31.06 1.72
N LEU A 1139 -37.29 31.46 2.99
CA LEU A 1139 -37.39 32.85 3.42
C LEU A 1139 -35.98 33.45 3.48
N VAL A 1140 -35.74 34.52 2.74
CA VAL A 1140 -34.49 35.26 2.75
C VAL A 1140 -34.68 36.58 3.48
N VAL A 1141 -33.85 36.85 4.47
CA VAL A 1141 -33.81 38.08 5.25
C VAL A 1141 -32.46 38.73 5.04
N ARG A 1142 -32.44 39.93 4.44
CA ARG A 1142 -31.20 40.71 4.25
C ARG A 1142 -31.06 41.73 5.35
N ILE A 1143 -29.92 41.68 6.02
CA ILE A 1143 -29.63 42.48 7.19
C ILE A 1143 -28.64 43.58 6.75
N PRO A 1144 -28.95 44.86 6.99
CA PRO A 1144 -28.03 45.95 6.68
C PRO A 1144 -26.70 45.79 7.41
N GLU A 1145 -25.63 46.27 6.78
CA GLU A 1145 -24.31 46.32 7.40
C GLU A 1145 -24.32 47.23 8.63
N ALA A 1146 -23.76 46.73 9.74
CA ALA A 1146 -23.60 47.49 10.97
C ALA A 1146 -22.14 47.98 11.10
N PRO A 1147 -21.91 49.28 11.34
CA PRO A 1147 -20.56 49.88 11.31
C PRO A 1147 -19.69 49.56 12.54
N SER A 1148 -20.24 48.93 13.58
CA SER A 1148 -19.53 48.51 14.79
C SER A 1148 -19.97 47.10 15.20
N SER A 1149 -19.23 46.48 16.13
CA SER A 1149 -19.65 45.21 16.73
C SER A 1149 -21.00 45.39 17.41
N THR A 1150 -22.02 44.71 16.89
CA THR A 1150 -23.41 44.78 17.33
C THR A 1150 -24.00 43.39 17.43
N THR A 1151 -24.95 43.20 18.34
CA THR A 1151 -25.73 41.96 18.44
C THR A 1151 -26.92 42.03 17.51
N VAL A 1152 -27.00 41.09 16.56
CA VAL A 1152 -28.11 40.96 15.63
C VAL A 1152 -29.02 39.83 16.09
N VAL A 1153 -30.32 40.09 16.13
CA VAL A 1153 -31.36 39.09 16.38
C VAL A 1153 -32.36 39.11 15.23
N VAL A 1154 -32.57 37.96 14.60
CA VAL A 1154 -33.66 37.73 13.64
C VAL A 1154 -34.73 36.92 14.34
N ASP A 1155 -35.89 37.52 14.57
CA ASP A 1155 -37.02 36.94 15.28
C ASP A 1155 -38.11 36.54 14.28
N LEU A 1156 -38.43 35.24 14.21
CA LEU A 1156 -39.49 34.69 13.37
C LEU A 1156 -40.83 34.57 14.12
N GLY A 1157 -40.86 34.79 15.43
CA GLY A 1157 -41.95 34.43 16.35
C GLY A 1157 -41.81 33.02 16.90
N GLU A 1158 -42.58 32.70 17.94
CA GLU A 1158 -42.47 31.45 18.70
C GLU A 1158 -42.70 30.20 17.83
N ASN A 1159 -41.83 29.19 18.01
CA ASN A 1159 -41.91 27.85 17.40
C ASN A 1159 -42.19 27.82 15.88
N PRO A 1160 -41.39 28.50 15.04
CA PRO A 1160 -41.61 28.49 13.60
C PRO A 1160 -41.48 27.07 13.04
N GLN A 1161 -42.29 26.76 12.02
CA GLN A 1161 -42.36 25.42 11.43
C GLN A 1161 -41.92 25.46 9.97
N LEU A 1162 -41.28 24.38 9.53
CA LEU A 1162 -41.04 24.13 8.10
C LEU A 1162 -42.38 24.10 7.35
N SER A 1163 -42.42 24.71 6.18
CA SER A 1163 -43.64 24.78 5.37
C SER A 1163 -44.01 23.38 4.86
N VAL A 1164 -45.31 23.13 4.69
CA VAL A 1164 -45.80 21.93 3.99
C VAL A 1164 -45.87 22.30 2.52
N LEU A 1165 -45.01 21.70 1.70
CA LEU A 1165 -44.91 22.03 0.28
C LEU A 1165 -45.94 21.22 -0.53
N ASP A 1166 -46.65 21.89 -1.43
CA ASP A 1166 -47.44 21.18 -2.45
C ASP A 1166 -46.49 20.62 -3.51
N PRO A 1167 -46.35 19.29 -3.67
CA PRO A 1167 -45.45 18.72 -4.67
C PRO A 1167 -46.00 18.85 -6.10
N THR A 1168 -47.26 19.25 -6.28
CA THR A 1168 -47.96 19.26 -7.57
C THR A 1168 -47.28 20.12 -8.65
N PRO A 1169 -46.81 21.36 -8.37
CA PRO A 1169 -46.07 22.16 -9.36
C PRO A 1169 -44.75 21.50 -9.77
N CYS A 1170 -43.99 20.97 -8.81
CA CYS A 1170 -42.72 20.29 -9.08
C CYS A 1170 -42.92 19.03 -9.94
N ILE A 1171 -43.91 18.20 -9.59
CA ILE A 1171 -44.29 17.02 -10.38
C ILE A 1171 -44.69 17.41 -11.81
N ARG A 1172 -45.45 18.50 -11.98
CA ARG A 1172 -45.82 18.99 -13.32
C ARG A 1172 -44.59 19.34 -14.14
N ASP A 1173 -43.67 20.09 -13.56
CA ASP A 1173 -42.49 20.58 -14.28
C ASP A 1173 -41.52 19.43 -14.61
N MET A 1174 -41.41 18.43 -13.73
CA MET A 1174 -40.72 17.16 -14.05
C MET A 1174 -41.37 16.42 -15.22
N LEU A 1175 -42.69 16.20 -15.18
CA LEU A 1175 -43.42 15.51 -16.25
C LEU A 1175 -43.31 16.26 -17.59
N MET A 1176 -43.21 17.59 -17.57
CA MET A 1176 -42.94 18.37 -18.78
C MET A 1176 -41.58 18.00 -19.39
N GLY A 1177 -40.54 17.81 -18.56
CA GLY A 1177 -39.21 17.40 -18.98
C GLY A 1177 -39.09 15.95 -19.47
N PHE A 1178 -39.96 15.04 -19.00
CA PHE A 1178 -39.87 13.62 -19.35
C PHE A 1178 -40.05 13.37 -20.86
N GLN A 1179 -39.25 12.48 -21.42
CA GLN A 1179 -39.32 12.03 -22.82
C GLN A 1179 -40.09 10.72 -22.94
N ILE A 1180 -41.38 10.75 -22.55
CA ILE A 1180 -42.30 9.60 -22.55
C ILE A 1180 -43.60 9.89 -23.31
N ASP A 1181 -44.40 8.86 -23.52
CA ASP A 1181 -45.73 8.97 -24.15
C ASP A 1181 -46.64 9.98 -23.43
N MET A 1182 -47.27 10.87 -24.21
CA MET A 1182 -48.11 11.95 -23.67
C MET A 1182 -49.33 11.42 -22.92
N ALA A 1183 -49.95 10.33 -23.38
CA ALA A 1183 -51.08 9.74 -22.67
C ALA A 1183 -50.65 9.10 -21.34
N LEU A 1184 -49.43 8.59 -21.25
CA LEU A 1184 -48.85 8.19 -19.97
C LEU A 1184 -48.60 9.41 -19.06
N LYS A 1185 -48.02 10.51 -19.56
CA LYS A 1185 -47.86 11.76 -18.77
C LYS A 1185 -49.19 12.23 -18.20
N ASP A 1186 -50.23 12.29 -19.04
CA ASP A 1186 -51.56 12.71 -18.64
C ASP A 1186 -52.12 11.81 -17.53
N ARG A 1187 -51.98 10.49 -17.65
CA ARG A 1187 -52.43 9.54 -16.63
C ARG A 1187 -51.68 9.72 -15.31
N VAL A 1188 -50.35 9.84 -15.35
CA VAL A 1188 -49.53 10.08 -14.15
C VAL A 1188 -49.94 11.40 -13.50
N TRP A 1189 -50.09 12.46 -14.30
CA TRP A 1189 -50.52 13.77 -13.85
C TRP A 1189 -51.91 13.76 -13.22
N GLN A 1190 -52.88 13.04 -13.81
CA GLN A 1190 -54.21 12.88 -13.22
C GLN A 1190 -54.15 12.26 -11.83
N VAL A 1191 -53.29 11.27 -11.63
CA VAL A 1191 -53.14 10.62 -10.32
C VAL A 1191 -52.45 11.55 -9.31
N ALA A 1192 -51.36 12.21 -9.71
CA ALA A 1192 -50.60 13.11 -8.83
C ALA A 1192 -51.46 14.27 -8.29
N ARG A 1193 -52.20 14.95 -9.19
CA ARG A 1193 -53.04 16.11 -8.85
C ARG A 1193 -54.39 15.76 -8.22
N ALA A 1194 -54.73 14.47 -8.11
CA ALA A 1194 -56.03 14.07 -7.58
C ALA A 1194 -56.14 14.43 -6.10
N ALA A 1195 -57.27 15.05 -5.71
CA ALA A 1195 -57.61 15.26 -4.30
C ALA A 1195 -58.07 13.94 -3.63
N ARG A 1196 -57.13 13.00 -3.46
CA ARG A 1196 -57.33 11.67 -2.86
C ARG A 1196 -56.24 11.40 -1.81
N PRO A 1197 -56.49 10.53 -0.82
CA PRO A 1197 -55.45 10.12 0.14
C PRO A 1197 -54.20 9.61 -0.57
N ILE A 1198 -53.00 9.89 -0.01
CA ILE A 1198 -51.71 9.49 -0.58
C ILE A 1198 -51.69 7.99 -0.90
N ALA A 1199 -52.13 7.12 0.00
CA ALA A 1199 -52.18 5.67 -0.22
C ALA A 1199 -53.01 5.28 -1.47
N VAL A 1200 -54.10 6.00 -1.75
CA VAL A 1200 -54.92 5.77 -2.96
C VAL A 1200 -54.18 6.23 -4.21
N ARG A 1201 -53.53 7.40 -4.17
CA ARG A 1201 -52.71 7.89 -5.29
C ARG A 1201 -51.56 6.93 -5.60
N MET A 1202 -50.87 6.44 -4.57
CA MET A 1202 -49.78 5.46 -4.74
C MET A 1202 -50.27 4.13 -5.33
N ALA A 1203 -51.40 3.60 -4.85
CA ALA A 1203 -52.01 2.41 -5.44
C ALA A 1203 -52.39 2.63 -6.91
N GLN A 1204 -52.92 3.81 -7.25
CA GLN A 1204 -53.25 4.15 -8.64
C GLN A 1204 -52.02 4.29 -9.52
N LEU A 1205 -50.95 4.94 -9.05
CA LEU A 1205 -49.67 5.04 -9.76
C LEU A 1205 -49.11 3.65 -10.07
N ALA A 1206 -49.08 2.74 -9.07
CA ALA A 1206 -48.60 1.38 -9.24
C ALA A 1206 -49.39 0.58 -10.29
N THR A 1207 -50.69 0.87 -10.48
CA THR A 1207 -51.53 0.21 -11.49
C THR A 1207 -51.40 0.77 -12.91
N LEU A 1208 -50.65 1.86 -13.13
CA LEU A 1208 -50.49 2.45 -14.46
C LEU A 1208 -49.64 1.57 -15.41
N GLY A 1209 -48.89 0.62 -14.87
CA GLY A 1209 -48.01 -0.28 -15.63
C GLY A 1209 -46.82 0.44 -16.28
N ALA A 1210 -46.43 1.60 -15.74
CA ALA A 1210 -45.26 2.33 -16.20
C ALA A 1210 -43.99 1.88 -15.44
N PRO A 1211 -42.80 2.05 -16.04
CA PRO A 1211 -41.54 1.72 -15.39
C PRO A 1211 -41.31 2.51 -14.10
N GLU A 1212 -40.58 1.92 -13.16
CA GLU A 1212 -40.28 2.53 -11.86
C GLU A 1212 -39.48 3.82 -12.02
N GLU A 1213 -38.64 3.91 -13.04
CA GLU A 1213 -37.83 5.08 -13.36
C GLU A 1213 -38.70 6.31 -13.71
N VAL A 1214 -39.94 6.10 -14.16
CA VAL A 1214 -40.92 7.15 -14.47
C VAL A 1214 -41.81 7.46 -13.27
N LEU A 1215 -42.26 6.44 -12.54
CA LEU A 1215 -43.19 6.61 -11.42
C LEU A 1215 -42.49 7.01 -10.12
N GLY A 1216 -41.26 6.54 -9.91
CA GLY A 1216 -40.44 6.76 -8.72
C GLY A 1216 -40.19 8.24 -8.41
N PRO A 1217 -39.78 9.09 -9.37
CA PRO A 1217 -39.59 10.51 -9.12
C PRO A 1217 -40.87 11.23 -8.65
N VAL A 1218 -42.05 10.78 -9.13
CA VAL A 1218 -43.35 11.29 -8.66
C VAL A 1218 -43.69 10.75 -7.28
N ALA A 1219 -43.40 9.47 -7.03
CA ALA A 1219 -43.60 8.81 -5.76
C ALA A 1219 -42.76 9.44 -4.63
N GLU A 1220 -41.49 9.77 -4.90
CA GLU A 1220 -40.59 10.45 -3.96
C GLU A 1220 -41.25 11.71 -3.40
N LEU A 1221 -41.68 12.63 -4.28
CA LEU A 1221 -42.25 13.91 -3.87
C LEU A 1221 -43.61 13.76 -3.16
N LEU A 1222 -44.43 12.78 -3.57
CA LEU A 1222 -45.71 12.51 -2.91
C LEU A 1222 -45.56 11.89 -1.52
N LEU A 1223 -44.41 11.23 -1.25
CA LEU A 1223 -44.13 10.55 0.00
C LEU A 1223 -43.15 11.32 0.89
N ALA A 1224 -42.55 12.41 0.41
CA ALA A 1224 -41.49 13.14 1.10
C ALA A 1224 -41.94 13.68 2.47
N ASP A 1225 -43.07 14.38 2.53
CA ASP A 1225 -43.67 14.93 3.75
C ASP A 1225 -44.99 14.21 4.05
N SER A 1226 -45.15 13.69 5.27
CA SER A 1226 -46.34 12.95 5.71
C SER A 1226 -47.45 13.83 6.29
N ARG A 1227 -47.21 15.14 6.42
CA ARG A 1227 -48.15 16.12 7.01
C ARG A 1227 -49.34 16.46 6.11
#